data_AF-A0A814ZU97-F1
#
_entry.id   AF-A0A814ZU97-F1
#
_cell.length_a   1.000
_cell.length_b   1.000
_cell.length_c   1.000
_cell.angle_alpha   90.00
_cell.angle_beta   90.00
_cell.angle_gamma   90.00
#
_symmetry.space_group_name_H-M   'P 1'
#
loop_
_entity.id
_entity.type
_entity.pdbx_description
1 polymer ?
#
loop_
_entity_poly.entity_id
_entity_poly.type
_entity_poly.pdbx_seq_one_letter_code
_entity_poly.pdbx_strand_id
1 'polypeptide(L)'
;MRSRLEILPDEMLLEICRYLHSGDVLYSFFGLNSRFNQMTTFYWQHVSLHRTCYLKFLHIFTKILPQISSSIRSLVIFEIESPLYFQSFSKIHSYENLEKLTLVNWTDEKLFLFLETLHNMRNFHRIIIQALDLTESMKNGCFLEKVLSANENRLTHVMFDHESDAFCLTDNDKCNTNVYRNILQLDIELQTTKDLFRLYRMIPNVEKLHITFKRPWTKVICNQQQFFYLKELSVYAMSWFSTVEDLKTLLRISPVLENLSFVLVSHDYSLIDGQCVSALLPLTTKTFHYSICYQPSDLNADLNCETILQTWKSIPIAYSICENDKRIFLHTTNYQCNRLSLRSLFHKNMSVQKDSHVYNKVRHIHIYDTIALAEVFGIVQQCKFVLDLIISMRTLPPRNQVPVKTPKVLPYLDRLDFLSIQDHNMSDSKSEANPTPSQKPIPKIKDISLMKAWKESKAYREYTLFVQSLNRSVHGRKNSDSVPISSTLDKLINLLNQLDSFIDQCPPKGRSRFGDAAYRDWHAKLEQESERLLKEALLEQYHQYIEELNGYLCDSFGNSTRLDYGTGHELAFALFILCLCKIEALTEQDSQAIVLKLFARYLDLCRRLQRTYYLEPAGSKGQWCLDDYQFLPFLWGSSQLTDDGPIEPKQAIDERFYRDLSNDYLYLGAIKYINEVKTGPFFEHSSTLYDISNVAHWSKVNQGMLKMYYGEVLDKFPIAQHILFGNLISFDPVPKSSGEGLFKKPAPVVSQ
;
A
#
# COMPACT_ATOMS: atom_id res chain seq x y z
N MET A 1 33.05 11.06 34.66
CA MET A 1 32.24 10.11 35.45
C MET A 1 32.33 8.74 34.78
N ARG A 2 32.78 7.69 35.46
CA ARG A 2 32.68 6.32 34.91
C ARG A 2 31.20 5.94 34.84
N SER A 3 30.73 5.49 33.68
CA SER A 3 29.35 5.09 33.48
C SER A 3 29.01 3.92 34.41
N ARG A 4 27.85 3.94 35.07
CA ARG A 4 27.39 2.81 35.91
C ARG A 4 27.25 1.50 35.12
N LEU A 5 27.15 1.59 33.78
CA LEU A 5 27.15 0.43 32.88
C LEU A 5 28.46 -0.37 32.92
N GLU A 6 29.60 0.25 33.21
CA GLU A 6 30.90 -0.43 33.25
C GLU A 6 31.03 -1.40 34.44
N ILE A 7 30.14 -1.28 35.43
CA ILE A 7 30.13 -2.10 36.65
C ILE A 7 29.31 -3.39 36.44
N LEU A 8 28.44 -3.45 35.43
CA LEU A 8 27.61 -4.62 35.17
C LEU A 8 28.47 -5.81 34.68
N PRO A 9 28.13 -7.06 35.06
CA PRO A 9 28.75 -8.27 34.50
C PRO A 9 28.49 -8.40 32.99
N ASP A 10 29.39 -9.09 32.28
CA ASP A 10 29.27 -9.30 30.82
C ASP A 10 27.99 -10.06 30.45
N GLU A 11 27.54 -10.99 31.30
CA GLU A 11 26.33 -11.78 31.09
C GLU A 11 25.08 -10.91 31.06
N MET A 12 24.98 -9.92 31.96
CA MET A 12 23.86 -8.99 31.99
C MET A 12 23.86 -8.07 30.77
N LEU A 13 25.04 -7.61 30.35
CA LEU A 13 25.19 -6.75 29.18
C LEU A 13 24.87 -7.48 27.89
N LEU A 14 25.32 -8.73 27.75
CA LEU A 14 24.95 -9.60 26.62
C LEU A 14 23.45 -9.87 26.60
N GLU A 15 22.83 -10.12 27.75
CA GLU A 15 21.37 -10.32 27.83
C GLU A 15 20.62 -9.06 27.40
N ILE A 16 21.06 -7.87 27.80
CA ILE A 16 20.51 -6.59 27.30
C ILE A 16 20.68 -6.49 25.78
N CYS A 17 21.89 -6.79 25.27
CA CYS A 17 22.18 -6.71 23.83
C CYS A 17 21.35 -7.69 22.99
N ARG A 18 20.84 -8.80 23.56
CA ARG A 18 19.92 -9.71 22.85
C ARG A 18 18.61 -9.06 22.45
N TYR A 19 18.19 -8.01 23.15
CA TYR A 19 16.98 -7.26 22.85
C TYR A 19 17.22 -6.04 21.95
N LEU A 20 18.48 -5.75 21.60
CA LEU A 20 18.85 -4.62 20.75
C LEU A 20 19.22 -5.09 19.34
N HIS A 21 18.96 -4.25 18.34
CA HIS A 21 19.47 -4.49 16.99
C HIS A 21 20.99 -4.31 16.94
N SER A 22 21.68 -5.07 16.08
CA SER A 22 23.15 -5.02 16.03
C SER A 22 23.69 -3.63 15.67
N GLY A 23 22.98 -2.84 14.85
CA GLY A 23 23.30 -1.44 14.62
C GLY A 23 23.27 -0.57 15.88
N ASP A 24 22.29 -0.77 16.78
CA ASP A 24 22.19 -0.03 18.04
C ASP A 24 23.28 -0.44 19.04
N VAL A 25 23.62 -1.73 19.08
CA VAL A 25 24.73 -2.25 19.90
C VAL A 25 26.05 -1.62 19.43
N LEU A 26 26.30 -1.61 18.12
CA LEU A 26 27.49 -0.96 17.55
C LEU A 26 27.53 0.52 17.88
N TYR A 27 26.46 1.26 17.62
CA TYR A 27 26.41 2.70 17.88
C TYR A 27 26.64 3.04 19.36
N SER A 28 26.11 2.21 20.26
CA SER A 28 26.14 2.49 21.70
C SER A 28 27.45 2.08 22.37
N PHE A 29 28.10 1.01 21.91
CA PHE A 29 29.21 0.40 22.63
C PHE A 29 30.56 0.40 21.89
N PHE A 30 30.56 0.55 20.56
CA PHE A 30 31.79 0.48 19.77
C PHE A 30 32.76 1.61 20.14
N GLY A 31 34.00 1.25 20.44
CA GLY A 31 35.06 2.22 20.74
C GLY A 31 35.00 2.83 22.15
N LEU A 32 34.08 2.39 23.02
CA LEU A 32 34.01 2.88 24.41
C LEU A 32 35.20 2.40 25.25
N ASN A 33 35.50 1.10 25.23
CA ASN A 33 36.69 0.51 25.85
C ASN A 33 36.97 -0.90 25.31
N SER A 34 38.12 -1.48 25.68
CA SER A 34 38.56 -2.80 25.22
C SER A 34 37.60 -3.93 25.61
N ARG A 35 37.02 -3.89 26.82
CA ARG A 35 36.07 -4.89 27.31
C ARG A 35 34.80 -4.94 26.46
N PHE A 36 34.17 -3.78 26.21
CA PHE A 36 32.96 -3.72 25.38
C PHE A 36 33.23 -4.11 23.91
N ASN A 37 34.41 -3.77 23.37
CA ASN A 37 34.79 -4.20 22.02
C ASN A 37 34.93 -5.73 21.94
N GLN A 38 35.57 -6.37 22.92
CA GLN A 38 35.67 -7.83 23.01
C GLN A 38 34.28 -8.48 23.12
N MET A 39 33.43 -7.95 24.01
CA MET A 39 32.07 -8.46 24.22
C MET A 39 31.20 -8.34 22.96
N THR A 40 31.30 -7.23 22.22
CA THR A 40 30.45 -6.96 21.05
C THR A 40 30.97 -7.52 19.73
N THR A 41 32.12 -8.21 19.74
CA THR A 41 32.77 -8.73 18.51
C THR A 41 31.82 -9.62 17.68
N PHE A 42 30.93 -10.39 18.33
CA PHE A 42 29.94 -11.20 17.63
C PHE A 42 28.95 -10.35 16.80
N TYR A 43 28.55 -9.19 17.31
CA TYR A 43 27.67 -8.24 16.61
C TYR A 43 28.36 -7.55 15.42
N TRP A 44 29.69 -7.62 15.34
CA TRP A 44 30.44 -7.08 14.19
C TRP A 44 30.35 -8.00 12.97
N GLN A 45 30.12 -9.30 13.17
CA GLN A 45 30.03 -10.28 12.08
C GLN A 45 28.69 -10.20 11.34
N HIS A 46 27.61 -9.87 12.06
CA HIS A 46 26.25 -9.81 11.52
C HIS A 46 25.63 -8.44 11.81
N VAL A 47 25.88 -7.49 10.93
CA VAL A 47 25.45 -6.11 11.09
C VAL A 47 24.13 -5.88 10.37
N SER A 48 23.12 -5.39 11.10
CA SER A 48 21.85 -4.97 10.56
C SER A 48 21.64 -3.49 10.80
N LEU A 49 21.55 -2.74 9.71
CA LEU A 49 21.24 -1.31 9.74
C LEU A 49 19.77 -1.03 9.44
N HIS A 50 18.99 -2.04 9.05
CA HIS A 50 17.55 -1.93 8.90
C HIS A 50 16.91 -1.42 10.21
N ARG A 51 16.04 -0.41 10.11
CA ARG A 51 15.39 0.33 11.22
C ARG A 51 16.28 1.26 12.05
N THR A 52 17.53 1.49 11.66
CA THR A 52 18.33 2.56 12.29
C THR A 52 17.89 3.93 11.77
N CYS A 53 17.80 4.93 12.65
CA CYS A 53 17.51 6.30 12.22
C CYS A 53 18.70 6.87 11.42
N TYR A 54 18.43 7.83 10.53
CA TYR A 54 19.41 8.33 9.56
C TYR A 54 20.75 8.79 10.20
N LEU A 55 20.71 9.50 11.33
CA LEU A 55 21.93 9.97 12.02
C LEU A 55 22.77 8.82 12.57
N LYS A 56 22.12 7.82 13.21
CA LYS A 56 22.81 6.61 13.69
C LYS A 56 23.39 5.83 12.53
N PHE A 57 22.61 5.64 11.47
CA PHE A 57 23.03 5.00 10.24
C PHE A 57 24.30 5.68 9.69
N LEU A 58 24.28 7.00 9.53
CA LEU A 58 25.40 7.77 8.99
C LEU A 58 26.66 7.59 9.84
N HIS A 59 26.52 7.64 11.17
CA HIS A 59 27.64 7.43 12.09
C HIS A 59 28.21 6.02 11.98
N ILE A 60 27.36 4.99 12.08
CA ILE A 60 27.79 3.59 11.99
C ILE A 60 28.47 3.34 10.63
N PHE A 61 27.83 3.78 9.54
CA PHE A 61 28.29 3.51 8.18
C PHE A 61 29.62 4.22 7.85
N THR A 62 29.80 5.47 8.29
CA THR A 62 31.00 6.26 7.94
C THR A 62 32.14 6.12 8.93
N LYS A 63 31.86 5.85 10.22
CA LYS A 63 32.88 5.79 11.27
C LYS A 63 33.15 4.37 11.76
N ILE A 64 32.13 3.55 11.94
CA ILE A 64 32.27 2.23 12.59
C ILE A 64 32.56 1.15 11.55
N LEU A 65 31.73 1.00 10.52
CA LEU A 65 31.87 -0.07 9.51
C LEU A 65 33.27 -0.15 8.92
N PRO A 66 33.93 0.95 8.48
CA PRO A 66 35.26 0.86 7.89
C PRO A 66 36.30 0.24 8.84
N GLN A 67 36.13 0.39 10.16
CA GLN A 67 37.05 -0.14 11.18
C GLN A 67 36.83 -1.63 11.46
N ILE A 68 35.62 -2.14 11.25
CA ILE A 68 35.26 -3.55 11.49
C ILE A 68 35.03 -4.33 10.19
N SER A 69 35.35 -3.72 9.06
CA SER A 69 34.93 -4.10 7.72
C SER A 69 35.42 -5.51 7.32
N SER A 70 36.63 -5.88 7.75
CA SER A 70 37.19 -7.23 7.63
C SER A 70 36.50 -8.29 8.49
N SER A 71 35.74 -7.91 9.52
CA SER A 71 35.05 -8.83 10.42
C SER A 71 33.62 -9.12 9.97
N ILE A 72 33.05 -8.30 9.08
CA ILE A 72 31.66 -8.40 8.64
C ILE A 72 31.50 -9.59 7.69
N ARG A 73 30.60 -10.51 8.05
CA ARG A 73 30.21 -11.67 7.23
C ARG A 73 28.82 -11.52 6.63
N SER A 74 27.91 -10.86 7.35
CA SER A 74 26.58 -10.53 6.86
C SER A 74 26.25 -9.07 7.13
N LEU A 75 25.71 -8.40 6.12
CA LEU A 75 25.26 -7.02 6.24
C LEU A 75 23.81 -6.89 5.76
N VAL A 76 22.98 -6.16 6.52
CA VAL A 76 21.62 -5.77 6.12
C VAL A 76 21.60 -4.25 5.93
N ILE A 77 21.30 -3.81 4.70
CA ILE A 77 21.12 -2.40 4.35
C ILE A 77 19.72 -2.20 3.75
N PHE A 78 19.19 -1.01 3.95
CA PHE A 78 17.90 -0.60 3.40
C PHE A 78 18.10 0.55 2.42
N GLU A 79 17.15 0.71 1.50
CA GLU A 79 17.17 1.80 0.54
C GLU A 79 17.11 3.14 1.29
N ILE A 80 18.21 3.88 1.18
CA ILE A 80 18.34 5.29 1.60
C ILE A 80 18.91 5.98 0.37
N GLU A 81 18.46 7.19 0.08
CA GLU A 81 19.08 8.09 -0.90
C GLU A 81 20.47 8.55 -0.45
N SER A 82 21.40 7.62 -0.39
CA SER A 82 22.72 7.85 0.15
C SER A 82 23.76 7.44 -0.88
N PRO A 83 24.40 8.42 -1.55
CA PRO A 83 25.58 8.18 -2.39
C PRO A 83 26.71 7.42 -1.66
N LEU A 84 26.65 7.39 -0.33
CA LEU A 84 27.63 6.71 0.54
C LEU A 84 27.70 5.21 0.27
N TYR A 85 26.60 4.55 -0.09
CA TYR A 85 26.64 3.14 -0.45
C TYR A 85 27.56 2.91 -1.64
N PHE A 86 27.37 3.69 -2.71
CA PHE A 86 28.17 3.60 -3.93
C PHE A 86 29.65 3.89 -3.68
N GLN A 87 29.96 4.89 -2.85
CA GLN A 87 31.33 5.25 -2.51
C GLN A 87 32.05 4.25 -1.60
N SER A 88 31.31 3.56 -0.72
CA SER A 88 31.89 2.60 0.23
C SER A 88 32.18 1.25 -0.43
N PHE A 89 31.24 0.77 -1.24
CA PHE A 89 31.37 -0.51 -1.94
C PHE A 89 32.28 -0.45 -3.18
N SER A 90 32.44 0.73 -3.80
CA SER A 90 33.43 0.93 -4.88
C SER A 90 34.89 0.84 -4.41
N LYS A 91 35.16 0.92 -3.10
CA LYS A 91 36.50 0.68 -2.55
C LYS A 91 36.74 -0.83 -2.45
N ILE A 92 37.51 -1.35 -3.41
CA ILE A 92 37.77 -2.79 -3.71
C ILE A 92 38.12 -3.68 -2.49
N HIS A 93 38.52 -3.12 -1.35
CA HIS A 93 39.05 -3.87 -0.19
C HIS A 93 38.22 -3.73 1.09
N SER A 94 37.06 -3.06 1.06
CA SER A 94 36.35 -2.76 2.29
C SER A 94 35.72 -4.00 2.95
N TYR A 95 35.23 -4.99 2.20
CA TYR A 95 34.43 -6.08 2.79
C TYR A 95 34.88 -7.49 2.36
N GLU A 96 36.16 -7.82 2.59
CA GLU A 96 36.78 -9.06 2.11
C GLU A 96 36.07 -10.35 2.59
N ASN A 97 35.58 -10.35 3.83
CA ASN A 97 34.93 -11.51 4.45
C ASN A 97 33.40 -11.51 4.37
N LEU A 98 32.82 -10.57 3.60
CA LEU A 98 31.37 -10.52 3.43
C LEU A 98 30.91 -11.73 2.62
N GLU A 99 30.08 -12.56 3.24
CA GLU A 99 29.48 -13.76 2.65
C GLU A 99 28.07 -13.48 2.12
N LYS A 100 27.33 -12.64 2.86
CA LYS A 100 25.90 -12.38 2.65
C LYS A 100 25.54 -10.89 2.70
N LEU A 101 24.75 -10.44 1.74
CA LEU A 101 24.14 -9.11 1.72
C LEU A 101 22.61 -9.21 1.67
N THR A 102 21.93 -8.51 2.58
CA THR A 102 20.48 -8.36 2.57
C THR A 102 20.11 -6.91 2.27
N LEU A 103 19.27 -6.73 1.26
CA LEU A 103 18.81 -5.45 0.72
C LEU A 103 17.30 -5.32 0.97
N VAL A 104 16.87 -4.28 1.67
CA VAL A 104 15.46 -4.10 2.09
C VAL A 104 14.83 -2.85 1.47
N ASN A 105 13.62 -2.97 0.91
CA ASN A 105 12.81 -1.90 0.32
C ASN A 105 13.48 -1.18 -0.88
N TRP A 106 14.15 -1.91 -1.76
CA TRP A 106 14.80 -1.30 -2.93
C TRP A 106 13.84 -1.23 -4.12
N THR A 107 14.01 -0.21 -4.97
CA THR A 107 13.50 -0.24 -6.35
C THR A 107 14.50 -0.92 -7.27
N ASP A 108 14.03 -1.52 -8.36
CA ASP A 108 14.87 -2.11 -9.40
C ASP A 108 15.88 -1.13 -10.01
N GLU A 109 15.50 0.11 -10.30
CA GLU A 109 16.42 1.15 -10.82
C GLU A 109 17.63 1.38 -9.90
N LYS A 110 17.37 1.65 -8.62
CA LYS A 110 18.42 1.97 -7.65
C LYS A 110 19.27 0.75 -7.35
N LEU A 111 18.63 -0.41 -7.27
CA LEU A 111 19.33 -1.66 -7.07
C LEU A 111 20.22 -1.99 -8.27
N PHE A 112 19.74 -1.78 -9.50
CA PHE A 112 20.53 -1.99 -10.70
C PHE A 112 21.86 -1.22 -10.65
N LEU A 113 21.79 0.07 -10.30
CA LEU A 113 22.98 0.92 -10.13
C LEU A 113 23.88 0.43 -8.97
N PHE A 114 23.29 0.04 -7.84
CA PHE A 114 24.05 -0.42 -6.69
C PHE A 114 24.81 -1.71 -6.97
N LEU A 115 24.21 -2.64 -7.73
CA LEU A 115 24.86 -3.89 -8.14
C LEU A 115 26.12 -3.65 -8.98
N GLU A 116 26.24 -2.50 -9.67
CA GLU A 116 27.47 -2.08 -10.39
C GLU A 116 28.62 -1.68 -9.48
N THR A 117 28.39 -1.63 -8.17
CA THR A 117 29.44 -1.35 -7.20
C THR A 117 29.97 -2.63 -6.56
N LEU A 118 29.29 -3.75 -6.77
CA LEU A 118 29.64 -5.04 -6.19
C LEU A 118 30.61 -5.78 -7.11
N HIS A 119 31.90 -5.58 -6.87
CA HIS A 119 32.98 -6.18 -7.65
C HIS A 119 34.11 -6.72 -6.76
N ASN A 120 34.80 -7.74 -7.27
CA ASN A 120 35.94 -8.41 -6.63
C ASN A 120 35.73 -8.90 -5.17
N MET A 121 34.50 -9.16 -4.74
CA MET A 121 34.22 -9.66 -3.38
C MET A 121 34.28 -11.19 -3.35
N ARG A 122 35.42 -11.75 -2.92
CA ARG A 122 35.72 -13.19 -3.06
C ARG A 122 34.77 -14.12 -2.30
N ASN A 123 34.43 -13.75 -1.06
CA ASN A 123 33.56 -14.57 -0.21
C ASN A 123 32.07 -14.27 -0.43
N PHE A 124 31.73 -13.20 -1.15
CA PHE A 124 30.35 -12.76 -1.32
C PHE A 124 29.62 -13.63 -2.35
N HIS A 125 28.82 -14.56 -1.84
CA HIS A 125 28.14 -15.56 -2.67
C HIS A 125 26.62 -15.61 -2.43
N ARG A 126 26.07 -14.83 -1.48
CA ARG A 126 24.63 -14.84 -1.15
C ARG A 126 24.03 -13.45 -1.11
N ILE A 127 23.02 -13.20 -1.93
CA ILE A 127 22.22 -11.97 -1.89
C ILE A 127 20.77 -12.28 -1.52
N ILE A 128 20.20 -11.44 -0.66
CA ILE A 128 18.80 -11.48 -0.28
C ILE A 128 18.20 -10.11 -0.55
N ILE A 129 17.09 -10.07 -1.26
CA ILE A 129 16.35 -8.86 -1.61
C ILE A 129 14.96 -9.00 -0.99
N GLN A 130 14.59 -8.02 -0.17
CA GLN A 130 13.35 -7.99 0.59
C GLN A 130 12.50 -6.80 0.18
N ALA A 131 11.20 -7.05 -0.06
CA ALA A 131 10.24 -6.04 -0.50
C ALA A 131 10.74 -5.21 -1.70
N LEU A 132 11.18 -5.90 -2.76
CA LEU A 132 11.56 -5.27 -4.03
C LEU A 132 10.33 -4.65 -4.72
N ASP A 133 10.45 -3.39 -5.11
CA ASP A 133 9.48 -2.63 -5.92
C ASP A 133 9.98 -2.60 -7.37
N LEU A 134 9.30 -3.31 -8.28
CA LEU A 134 9.67 -3.35 -9.70
C LEU A 134 9.03 -2.16 -10.41
N THR A 135 9.83 -1.16 -10.79
CA THR A 135 9.34 0.01 -11.53
C THR A 135 9.24 -0.33 -13.01
N GLU A 136 8.25 0.22 -13.72
CA GLU A 136 8.09 -0.04 -15.17
C GLU A 136 9.21 0.56 -16.05
N SER A 137 10.26 1.11 -15.41
CA SER A 137 11.41 1.76 -16.05
C SER A 137 12.33 0.79 -16.80
N MET A 138 12.40 -0.47 -16.35
CA MET A 138 13.24 -1.48 -16.97
C MET A 138 12.55 -2.82 -17.10
N LYS A 139 13.02 -3.60 -18.09
CA LYS A 139 12.49 -4.93 -18.32
C LYS A 139 12.94 -5.86 -17.18
N ASN A 140 11.99 -6.49 -16.50
CA ASN A 140 12.22 -7.49 -15.44
C ASN A 140 13.29 -8.54 -15.78
N GLY A 141 13.33 -9.03 -17.03
CA GLY A 141 14.35 -9.97 -17.48
C GLY A 141 15.76 -9.39 -17.44
N CYS A 142 15.94 -8.14 -17.90
CA CYS A 142 17.23 -7.44 -17.83
C CYS A 142 17.66 -7.17 -16.39
N PHE A 143 16.72 -6.77 -15.54
CA PHE A 143 16.99 -6.57 -14.11
C PHE A 143 17.42 -7.87 -13.44
N LEU A 144 16.70 -8.97 -13.67
CA LEU A 144 17.07 -10.28 -13.13
C LEU A 144 18.47 -10.70 -13.60
N GLU A 145 18.80 -10.54 -14.89
CA GLU A 145 20.15 -10.80 -15.42
C GLU A 145 21.22 -9.99 -14.68
N LYS A 146 20.95 -8.72 -14.37
CA LYS A 146 21.87 -7.89 -13.60
C LYS A 146 22.10 -8.45 -12.20
N VAL A 147 21.05 -8.89 -11.52
CA VAL A 147 21.16 -9.52 -10.19
C VAL A 147 21.98 -10.81 -10.27
N LEU A 148 21.68 -11.69 -11.23
CA LEU A 148 22.37 -12.98 -11.37
C LEU A 148 23.86 -12.84 -11.75
N SER A 149 24.19 -11.78 -12.49
CA SER A 149 25.56 -11.48 -12.92
C SER A 149 26.37 -10.66 -11.94
N ALA A 150 25.76 -10.14 -10.88
CA ALA A 150 26.41 -9.31 -9.88
C ALA A 150 27.63 -10.01 -9.26
N ASN A 151 28.62 -9.21 -8.86
CA ASN A 151 29.89 -9.71 -8.32
C ASN A 151 30.59 -10.69 -9.29
N GLU A 152 30.55 -10.40 -10.60
CA GLU A 152 31.20 -11.19 -11.67
C GLU A 152 30.75 -12.67 -11.67
N ASN A 153 29.45 -12.93 -11.56
CA ASN A 153 28.87 -14.27 -11.50
C ASN A 153 29.38 -15.14 -10.33
N ARG A 154 29.79 -14.53 -9.19
CA ARG A 154 30.20 -15.28 -7.99
C ARG A 154 29.04 -15.66 -7.06
N LEU A 155 27.86 -15.07 -7.26
CA LEU A 155 26.69 -15.41 -6.46
C LEU A 155 26.29 -16.87 -6.70
N THR A 156 25.98 -17.59 -5.62
CA THR A 156 25.46 -18.96 -5.66
C THR A 156 24.04 -19.05 -5.15
N HIS A 157 23.63 -18.11 -4.29
CA HIS A 157 22.30 -18.06 -3.67
C HIS A 157 21.70 -16.67 -3.88
N VAL A 158 20.54 -16.60 -4.54
CA VAL A 158 19.78 -15.37 -4.77
C VAL A 158 18.37 -15.59 -4.24
N MET A 159 17.88 -14.65 -3.44
CA MET A 159 16.55 -14.77 -2.85
C MET A 159 15.80 -13.44 -2.93
N PHE A 160 14.64 -13.47 -3.57
CA PHE A 160 13.60 -12.46 -3.48
C PHE A 160 12.55 -12.96 -2.49
N ASP A 161 12.21 -12.15 -1.50
CA ASP A 161 11.22 -12.57 -0.51
C ASP A 161 9.77 -12.41 -1.01
N HIS A 162 8.83 -12.86 -0.18
CA HIS A 162 7.42 -12.90 -0.52
C HIS A 162 6.71 -11.54 -0.61
N GLU A 163 7.35 -10.48 -0.13
CA GLU A 163 6.86 -9.10 -0.22
C GLU A 163 7.36 -8.42 -1.50
N SER A 164 8.31 -9.04 -2.21
CA SER A 164 8.83 -8.55 -3.48
C SER A 164 7.82 -8.71 -4.62
N ASP A 165 7.86 -7.79 -5.57
CA ASP A 165 7.06 -7.88 -6.78
C ASP A 165 7.42 -9.09 -7.65
N ALA A 166 6.40 -9.63 -8.32
CA ALA A 166 6.57 -10.82 -9.14
C ALA A 166 7.06 -10.50 -10.55
N PHE A 167 8.12 -11.21 -10.96
CA PHE A 167 8.77 -11.03 -12.25
C PHE A 167 7.90 -11.52 -13.40
N CYS A 168 7.80 -10.70 -14.44
CA CYS A 168 7.21 -11.02 -15.73
C CYS A 168 8.32 -11.09 -16.80
N LEU A 169 8.67 -12.28 -17.29
CA LEU A 169 9.86 -12.54 -18.12
C LEU A 169 9.51 -12.77 -19.61
N THR A 170 8.41 -12.19 -20.10
CA THR A 170 7.75 -12.44 -21.42
C THR A 170 8.62 -12.88 -22.61
N ASP A 171 8.06 -13.76 -23.45
CA ASP A 171 8.74 -14.53 -24.52
C ASP A 171 9.20 -13.73 -25.76
N ASN A 172 8.93 -12.42 -25.85
CA ASN A 172 8.96 -11.74 -27.16
C ASN A 172 10.23 -10.99 -27.56
N ASP A 173 11.26 -10.87 -26.70
CA ASP A 173 12.42 -10.03 -27.05
C ASP A 173 13.78 -10.71 -26.88
N LYS A 174 14.68 -10.36 -27.80
CA LYS A 174 16.10 -10.76 -27.97
C LYS A 174 17.02 -10.55 -26.75
N CYS A 175 16.51 -10.21 -25.57
CA CYS A 175 17.28 -10.28 -24.34
C CYS A 175 17.29 -11.76 -23.93
N ASN A 176 18.29 -12.57 -24.29
CA ASN A 176 18.56 -13.90 -23.70
C ASN A 176 19.66 -14.63 -24.50
N THR A 177 20.91 -14.55 -24.04
CA THR A 177 21.93 -15.56 -24.38
C THR A 177 22.81 -15.98 -23.20
N ASN A 178 22.80 -15.23 -22.09
CA ASN A 178 23.68 -15.51 -20.96
C ASN A 178 23.15 -16.62 -20.05
N VAL A 179 24.06 -17.48 -19.61
CA VAL A 179 23.78 -18.66 -18.78
C VAL A 179 24.59 -18.54 -17.49
N TYR A 180 23.90 -18.50 -16.35
CA TYR A 180 24.45 -18.33 -15.01
C TYR A 180 24.54 -19.68 -14.29
N ARG A 181 25.59 -20.45 -14.62
CA ARG A 181 25.83 -21.79 -14.07
C ARG A 181 26.22 -21.82 -12.59
N ASN A 182 26.62 -20.68 -12.06
CA ASN A 182 27.02 -20.46 -10.67
C ASN A 182 25.84 -20.47 -9.69
N ILE A 183 24.62 -20.21 -10.15
CA ILE A 183 23.44 -20.10 -9.29
C ILE A 183 22.95 -21.50 -8.92
N LEU A 184 23.03 -21.84 -7.63
CA LEU A 184 22.64 -23.13 -7.06
C LEU A 184 21.31 -23.06 -6.32
N GLN A 185 20.96 -21.90 -5.75
CA GLN A 185 19.67 -21.65 -5.11
C GLN A 185 19.04 -20.35 -5.61
N LEU A 186 17.76 -20.42 -5.99
CA LEU A 186 16.94 -19.27 -6.31
C LEU A 186 15.59 -19.33 -5.58
N ASP A 187 15.27 -18.26 -4.86
CA ASP A 187 13.94 -17.99 -4.34
C ASP A 187 13.35 -16.80 -5.13
N ILE A 188 12.21 -16.96 -5.78
CA ILE A 188 11.66 -15.94 -6.70
C ILE A 188 10.12 -15.92 -6.76
N GLU A 189 9.57 -14.73 -6.93
CA GLU A 189 8.15 -14.49 -7.19
C GLU A 189 7.95 -14.33 -8.71
N LEU A 190 7.11 -15.15 -9.34
CA LEU A 190 6.84 -15.13 -10.78
C LEU A 190 5.38 -14.79 -11.08
N GLN A 191 5.14 -14.03 -12.15
CA GLN A 191 3.78 -13.75 -12.60
C GLN A 191 3.10 -15.03 -13.09
N THR A 192 3.76 -15.77 -13.97
CA THR A 192 3.17 -16.94 -14.64
C THR A 192 4.14 -18.11 -14.70
N THR A 193 3.64 -19.27 -15.09
CA THR A 193 4.44 -20.48 -15.28
C THR A 193 5.25 -20.46 -16.57
N LYS A 194 4.93 -19.56 -17.52
CA LYS A 194 5.77 -19.32 -18.71
C LYS A 194 7.15 -18.79 -18.33
N ASP A 195 7.20 -17.97 -17.30
CA ASP A 195 8.43 -17.34 -16.83
C ASP A 195 9.45 -18.39 -16.32
N LEU A 196 8.98 -19.56 -15.88
CA LEU A 196 9.82 -20.68 -15.46
C LEU A 196 10.71 -21.23 -16.60
N PHE A 197 10.21 -21.25 -17.84
CA PHE A 197 10.99 -21.74 -18.98
C PHE A 197 12.21 -20.85 -19.24
N ARG A 198 12.03 -19.55 -19.07
CA ARG A 198 13.14 -18.60 -19.22
C ARG A 198 14.15 -18.76 -18.09
N LEU A 199 13.68 -18.98 -16.86
CA LEU A 199 14.58 -19.30 -15.74
C LEU A 199 15.44 -20.52 -16.04
N TYR A 200 14.88 -21.61 -16.59
CA TYR A 200 15.67 -22.78 -16.97
C TYR A 200 16.84 -22.42 -17.89
N ARG A 201 16.60 -21.59 -18.90
CA ARG A 201 17.64 -21.16 -19.84
C ARG A 201 18.72 -20.30 -19.16
N MET A 202 18.33 -19.51 -18.16
CA MET A 202 19.23 -18.62 -17.43
C MET A 202 20.04 -19.35 -16.35
N ILE A 203 19.44 -20.30 -15.61
CA ILE A 203 20.04 -20.96 -14.44
C ILE A 203 19.92 -22.50 -14.50
N PRO A 204 20.51 -23.16 -15.50
CA PRO A 204 20.30 -24.60 -15.73
C PRO A 204 20.87 -25.51 -14.62
N ASN A 205 21.80 -25.01 -13.80
CA ASN A 205 22.48 -25.75 -12.73
C ASN A 205 21.85 -25.58 -11.34
N VAL A 206 20.69 -24.92 -11.26
CA VAL A 206 20.01 -24.71 -9.98
C VAL A 206 19.69 -26.04 -9.30
N GLU A 207 20.07 -26.18 -8.03
CA GLU A 207 19.82 -27.35 -7.21
C GLU A 207 18.58 -27.17 -6.31
N LYS A 208 18.29 -25.92 -5.92
CA LYS A 208 17.16 -25.54 -5.06
C LYS A 208 16.39 -24.39 -5.67
N LEU A 209 15.10 -24.59 -5.91
CA LEU A 209 14.25 -23.59 -6.55
C LEU A 209 12.97 -23.43 -5.75
N HIS A 210 12.80 -22.24 -5.16
CA HIS A 210 11.62 -21.87 -4.40
C HIS A 210 10.86 -20.82 -5.19
N ILE A 211 9.63 -21.14 -5.60
CA ILE A 211 8.84 -20.28 -6.49
C ILE A 211 7.50 -19.99 -5.83
N THR A 212 7.17 -18.72 -5.73
CA THR A 212 5.79 -18.30 -5.61
C THR A 212 5.30 -17.87 -6.97
N PHE A 213 4.19 -18.41 -7.43
CA PHE A 213 3.56 -17.88 -8.63
C PHE A 213 2.41 -16.92 -8.21
N LYS A 214 2.11 -15.88 -9.00
CA LYS A 214 0.99 -14.93 -8.76
C LYS A 214 -0.24 -15.09 -9.67
N ARG A 215 -0.13 -15.75 -10.84
CA ARG A 215 -1.25 -16.04 -11.75
C ARG A 215 -1.36 -17.54 -12.12
N PRO A 216 -2.54 -18.01 -12.57
CA PRO A 216 -2.79 -19.41 -12.89
C PRO A 216 -1.83 -20.05 -13.89
N TRP A 217 -1.76 -21.38 -13.84
CA TRP A 217 -1.02 -22.18 -14.81
C TRP A 217 -1.55 -21.93 -16.23
N THR A 218 -0.67 -21.51 -17.14
CA THR A 218 -0.99 -21.52 -18.58
C THR A 218 -0.50 -22.83 -19.15
N LYS A 219 -1.34 -23.55 -19.92
CA LYS A 219 -0.96 -24.80 -20.58
C LYS A 219 0.18 -24.53 -21.55
N VAL A 220 1.42 -24.66 -21.08
CA VAL A 220 2.61 -24.66 -21.91
C VAL A 220 3.03 -26.11 -22.06
N ILE A 221 3.13 -26.54 -23.31
CA ILE A 221 3.58 -27.88 -23.65
C ILE A 221 5.09 -27.93 -23.38
N CYS A 222 5.46 -28.50 -22.23
CA CYS A 222 6.85 -28.68 -21.80
C CYS A 222 7.48 -29.81 -22.63
N ASN A 223 7.83 -29.55 -23.88
CA ASN A 223 8.22 -30.65 -24.75
C ASN A 223 9.67 -31.14 -24.56
N GLN A 224 10.66 -30.34 -24.13
CA GLN A 224 12.07 -30.81 -24.11
C GLN A 224 13.05 -30.11 -23.14
N GLN A 225 12.62 -29.31 -22.16
CA GLN A 225 13.54 -28.56 -21.29
C GLN A 225 13.37 -28.91 -19.80
N GLN A 226 14.41 -29.46 -19.18
CA GLN A 226 14.39 -29.97 -17.80
C GLN A 226 15.59 -29.44 -17.00
N PHE A 227 15.36 -29.11 -15.73
CA PHE A 227 16.41 -28.85 -14.76
C PHE A 227 17.07 -30.16 -14.31
N PHE A 228 18.24 -30.48 -14.86
CA PHE A 228 18.92 -31.76 -14.57
C PHE A 228 19.53 -31.88 -13.17
N TYR A 229 19.72 -30.75 -12.49
CA TYR A 229 20.37 -30.70 -11.16
C TYR A 229 19.42 -30.32 -10.03
N LEU A 230 18.16 -30.00 -10.35
CA LEU A 230 17.18 -29.52 -9.37
C LEU A 230 16.71 -30.67 -8.48
N LYS A 231 17.19 -30.67 -7.24
CA LYS A 231 16.86 -31.65 -6.19
C LYS A 231 15.77 -31.16 -5.26
N GLU A 232 15.67 -29.86 -5.02
CA GLU A 232 14.70 -29.27 -4.10
C GLU A 232 13.79 -28.29 -4.83
N LEU A 233 12.48 -28.58 -4.85
CA LEU A 233 11.46 -27.74 -5.44
C LEU A 233 10.43 -27.35 -4.37
N SER A 234 10.30 -26.05 -4.12
CA SER A 234 9.24 -25.49 -3.29
C SER A 234 8.34 -24.61 -4.13
N VAL A 235 7.03 -24.86 -4.10
CA VAL A 235 6.03 -24.09 -4.85
C VAL A 235 4.96 -23.57 -3.90
N TYR A 236 4.76 -22.26 -3.94
CA TYR A 236 3.70 -21.58 -3.23
C TYR A 236 2.70 -20.98 -4.24
N ALA A 237 1.47 -21.50 -4.25
CA ALA A 237 0.42 -21.11 -5.19
C ALA A 237 -0.92 -20.95 -4.45
N MET A 238 -1.04 -19.88 -3.67
CA MET A 238 -2.28 -19.55 -2.95
C MET A 238 -3.17 -18.55 -3.71
N SER A 239 -2.69 -17.94 -4.80
CA SER A 239 -3.44 -16.90 -5.52
C SER A 239 -4.44 -17.46 -6.56
N TRP A 240 -4.43 -18.76 -6.84
CA TRP A 240 -5.38 -19.44 -7.75
C TRP A 240 -5.51 -20.93 -7.43
N PHE A 241 -6.57 -21.54 -7.93
CA PHE A 241 -6.85 -22.95 -7.78
C PHE A 241 -5.99 -23.80 -8.73
N SER A 242 -5.09 -24.59 -8.15
CA SER A 242 -4.24 -25.56 -8.85
C SER A 242 -5.01 -26.84 -9.17
N THR A 243 -4.58 -27.55 -10.20
CA THR A 243 -5.12 -28.86 -10.61
C THR A 243 -4.05 -29.95 -10.52
N VAL A 244 -4.48 -31.22 -10.57
CA VAL A 244 -3.55 -32.36 -10.67
C VAL A 244 -2.64 -32.28 -11.89
N GLU A 245 -3.13 -31.73 -13.01
CA GLU A 245 -2.31 -31.60 -14.22
C GLU A 245 -1.20 -30.56 -14.06
N ASP A 246 -1.46 -29.48 -13.31
CA ASP A 246 -0.44 -28.48 -12.98
C ASP A 246 0.66 -29.11 -12.13
N LEU A 247 0.29 -29.89 -11.10
CA LEU A 247 1.24 -30.60 -10.24
C LEU A 247 2.04 -31.65 -11.03
N LYS A 248 1.40 -32.42 -11.91
CA LYS A 248 2.09 -33.34 -12.84
C LYS A 248 3.12 -32.61 -13.68
N THR A 249 2.77 -31.43 -14.20
CA THR A 249 3.68 -30.66 -15.06
C THR A 249 4.87 -30.13 -14.25
N LEU A 250 4.64 -29.65 -13.03
CA LEU A 250 5.71 -29.23 -12.11
C LEU A 250 6.65 -30.36 -11.73
N LEU A 251 6.14 -31.56 -11.48
CA LEU A 251 6.98 -32.71 -11.11
C LEU A 251 7.80 -33.23 -12.30
N ARG A 252 7.42 -32.92 -13.54
CA ARG A 252 8.17 -33.27 -14.75
C ARG A 252 9.32 -32.31 -15.08
N ILE A 253 9.47 -31.20 -14.36
CA ILE A 253 10.51 -30.20 -14.66
C ILE A 253 11.92 -30.70 -14.35
N SER A 254 12.06 -31.71 -13.50
CA SER A 254 13.35 -32.31 -13.13
C SER A 254 13.19 -33.82 -12.89
N PRO A 255 14.11 -34.65 -13.42
CA PRO A 255 14.10 -36.09 -13.17
C PRO A 255 14.73 -36.48 -11.82
N VAL A 256 15.36 -35.56 -11.10
CA VAL A 256 16.15 -35.84 -9.88
C VAL A 256 15.59 -35.17 -8.62
N LEU A 257 14.29 -34.85 -8.61
CA LEU A 257 13.63 -34.23 -7.45
C LEU A 257 13.67 -35.15 -6.23
N GLU A 258 14.25 -34.66 -5.14
CA GLU A 258 14.36 -35.38 -3.86
C GLU A 258 13.53 -34.73 -2.76
N ASN A 259 13.48 -33.39 -2.72
CA ASN A 259 12.83 -32.62 -1.68
C ASN A 259 11.74 -31.76 -2.30
N LEU A 260 10.50 -31.98 -1.88
CA LEU A 260 9.33 -31.37 -2.48
C LEU A 260 8.52 -30.65 -1.41
N SER A 261 8.14 -29.40 -1.69
CA SER A 261 7.29 -28.60 -0.82
C SER A 261 6.22 -27.91 -1.65
N PHE A 262 4.95 -28.21 -1.40
CA PHE A 262 3.83 -27.60 -2.14
C PHE A 262 2.83 -26.98 -1.17
N VAL A 263 2.52 -25.70 -1.38
CA VAL A 263 1.48 -24.96 -0.68
C VAL A 263 0.46 -24.46 -1.70
N LEU A 264 -0.69 -25.11 -1.78
CA LEU A 264 -1.65 -24.96 -2.87
C LEU A 264 -3.05 -24.57 -2.36
N VAL A 265 -3.85 -23.93 -3.22
CA VAL A 265 -5.31 -23.92 -3.10
C VAL A 265 -5.91 -24.64 -4.31
N SER A 266 -7.02 -25.37 -4.16
CA SER A 266 -7.56 -26.21 -5.23
C SER A 266 -9.07 -26.43 -5.15
N HIS A 267 -9.70 -26.64 -6.31
CA HIS A 267 -11.05 -27.22 -6.46
C HIS A 267 -11.02 -28.68 -6.92
N ASP A 268 -9.84 -29.20 -7.28
CA ASP A 268 -9.62 -30.54 -7.79
C ASP A 268 -9.53 -31.54 -6.63
N TYR A 269 -10.53 -32.43 -6.53
CA TYR A 269 -10.61 -33.47 -5.50
C TYR A 269 -9.40 -34.41 -5.54
N SER A 270 -8.83 -34.65 -6.72
CA SER A 270 -7.68 -35.53 -6.86
C SER A 270 -6.43 -34.99 -6.15
N LEU A 271 -6.38 -33.71 -5.78
CA LEU A 271 -5.30 -33.14 -4.96
C LEU A 271 -5.48 -33.34 -3.44
N ILE A 272 -6.65 -33.79 -2.98
CA ILE A 272 -6.86 -34.21 -1.58
C ILE A 272 -6.92 -35.73 -1.42
N ASP A 273 -6.92 -36.47 -2.51
CA ASP A 273 -6.75 -37.92 -2.51
C ASP A 273 -5.26 -38.29 -2.36
N GLY A 274 -4.90 -38.85 -1.20
CA GLY A 274 -3.54 -39.23 -0.87
C GLY A 274 -2.96 -40.31 -1.79
N GLN A 275 -3.79 -41.20 -2.35
CA GLN A 275 -3.34 -42.19 -3.32
C GLN A 275 -3.00 -41.53 -4.64
N CYS A 276 -3.85 -40.60 -5.09
CA CYS A 276 -3.60 -39.84 -6.31
C CYS A 276 -2.32 -39.01 -6.18
N VAL A 277 -2.17 -38.22 -5.10
CA VAL A 277 -0.96 -37.41 -4.86
C VAL A 277 0.28 -38.29 -4.73
N SER A 278 0.22 -39.39 -3.99
CA SER A 278 1.36 -40.32 -3.85
C SER A 278 1.77 -40.93 -5.18
N ALA A 279 0.82 -41.23 -6.07
CA ALA A 279 1.10 -41.77 -7.40
C ALA A 279 1.78 -40.76 -8.34
N LEU A 280 1.71 -39.45 -8.05
CA LEU A 280 2.40 -38.42 -8.83
C LEU A 280 3.85 -38.24 -8.41
N LEU A 281 4.20 -38.60 -7.17
CA LEU A 281 5.51 -38.32 -6.62
C LEU A 281 6.61 -39.11 -7.36
N PRO A 282 7.70 -38.46 -7.76
CA PRO A 282 8.87 -39.16 -8.31
C PRO A 282 9.38 -40.22 -7.33
N LEU A 283 9.86 -41.34 -7.86
CA LEU A 283 10.47 -42.43 -7.05
C LEU A 283 11.71 -41.95 -6.27
N THR A 284 12.32 -40.84 -6.70
CA THR A 284 13.48 -40.21 -6.05
C THR A 284 13.12 -39.36 -4.83
N THR A 285 11.83 -39.13 -4.55
CA THR A 285 11.36 -38.27 -3.47
C THR A 285 11.78 -38.83 -2.10
N LYS A 286 12.60 -38.06 -1.37
CA LYS A 286 13.04 -38.35 0.01
C LYS A 286 12.21 -37.62 1.04
N THR A 287 11.92 -36.34 0.79
CA THR A 287 11.09 -35.51 1.67
C THR A 287 9.97 -34.85 0.91
N PHE A 288 8.79 -34.83 1.54
CA PHE A 288 7.59 -34.27 0.95
C PHE A 288 6.84 -33.48 2.02
N HIS A 289 6.78 -32.16 1.82
CA HIS A 289 5.88 -31.27 2.52
C HIS A 289 4.72 -30.92 1.59
N TYR A 290 3.51 -31.09 2.09
CA TYR A 290 2.31 -30.79 1.36
C TYR A 290 1.37 -30.00 2.25
N SER A 291 0.83 -28.91 1.73
CA SER A 291 -0.22 -28.13 2.35
C SER A 291 -1.20 -27.72 1.26
N ILE A 292 -2.47 -28.02 1.48
CA ILE A 292 -3.51 -27.70 0.52
C ILE A 292 -4.73 -27.13 1.24
N CYS A 293 -5.23 -26.02 0.71
CA CYS A 293 -6.57 -25.54 0.99
C CYS A 293 -7.50 -25.97 -0.14
N TYR A 294 -8.27 -27.03 0.09
CA TYR A 294 -9.28 -27.50 -0.83
C TYR A 294 -10.61 -26.81 -0.59
N GLN A 295 -11.17 -26.27 -1.65
CA GLN A 295 -12.48 -25.64 -1.66
C GLN A 295 -13.41 -26.48 -2.55
N PRO A 296 -14.45 -27.12 -2.01
CA PRO A 296 -15.41 -27.88 -2.81
C PRO A 296 -16.08 -26.97 -3.85
N SER A 297 -16.25 -27.46 -5.08
CA SER A 297 -16.99 -26.74 -6.13
C SER A 297 -18.50 -26.70 -5.87
N ASP A 298 -19.03 -27.72 -5.18
CA ASP A 298 -20.43 -27.80 -4.75
C ASP A 298 -20.49 -27.89 -3.22
N LEU A 299 -21.31 -27.03 -2.60
CA LEU A 299 -21.52 -26.98 -1.15
C LEU A 299 -22.27 -28.21 -0.61
N ASN A 300 -22.98 -28.94 -1.48
CA ASN A 300 -23.75 -30.14 -1.14
C ASN A 300 -22.99 -31.44 -1.39
N ALA A 301 -21.71 -31.40 -1.76
CA ALA A 301 -20.92 -32.61 -1.94
C ALA A 301 -20.69 -33.30 -0.58
N ASP A 302 -21.27 -34.49 -0.40
CA ASP A 302 -21.04 -35.36 0.76
C ASP A 302 -19.58 -35.86 0.77
N LEU A 303 -18.69 -35.05 1.32
CA LEU A 303 -17.28 -35.38 1.50
C LEU A 303 -17.10 -36.28 2.73
N ASN A 304 -16.95 -37.59 2.49
CA ASN A 304 -16.59 -38.53 3.55
C ASN A 304 -15.11 -38.38 3.95
N CYS A 305 -14.89 -37.83 5.13
CA CYS A 305 -13.57 -37.49 5.65
C CYS A 305 -12.76 -38.72 6.06
N GLU A 306 -13.43 -39.77 6.54
CA GLU A 306 -12.77 -41.04 6.86
C GLU A 306 -12.20 -41.67 5.58
N THR A 307 -12.93 -41.56 4.47
CA THR A 307 -12.45 -42.00 3.17
C THR A 307 -11.20 -41.23 2.73
N ILE A 308 -11.17 -39.90 2.90
CA ILE A 308 -9.97 -39.09 2.57
C ILE A 308 -8.81 -39.50 3.47
N LEU A 309 -8.99 -39.64 4.78
CA LEU A 309 -7.90 -40.07 5.66
C LEU A 309 -7.37 -41.47 5.33
N GLN A 310 -8.26 -42.36 4.90
CA GLN A 310 -7.88 -43.71 4.46
C GLN A 310 -7.03 -43.71 3.18
N THR A 311 -7.03 -42.64 2.37
CA THR A 311 -6.16 -42.54 1.20
C THR A 311 -4.73 -42.08 1.54
N TRP A 312 -4.52 -41.43 2.70
CA TRP A 312 -3.22 -40.92 3.14
C TRP A 312 -2.42 -41.88 4.06
N LYS A 313 -2.64 -43.19 3.96
CA LYS A 313 -2.00 -44.19 4.86
C LYS A 313 -0.47 -44.15 4.91
N SER A 314 0.19 -43.70 3.84
CA SER A 314 1.65 -43.68 3.71
C SER A 314 2.31 -42.43 4.28
N ILE A 315 1.58 -41.30 4.32
CA ILE A 315 2.14 -39.99 4.66
C ILE A 315 1.29 -39.39 5.78
N PRO A 316 1.86 -39.18 6.97
CA PRO A 316 1.10 -38.66 8.08
C PRO A 316 0.67 -37.20 7.79
N ILE A 317 -0.63 -36.95 7.92
CA ILE A 317 -1.24 -35.64 7.67
C ILE A 317 -2.04 -35.17 8.90
N ALA A 318 -2.14 -33.86 9.03
CA ALA A 318 -3.13 -33.20 9.86
C ALA A 318 -4.12 -32.47 8.94
N TYR A 319 -5.36 -32.37 9.37
CA TYR A 319 -6.42 -31.75 8.59
C TYR A 319 -7.40 -30.99 9.48
N SER A 320 -8.13 -30.07 8.87
CA SER A 320 -9.25 -29.38 9.49
C SER A 320 -10.30 -29.06 8.43
N ILE A 321 -11.55 -28.98 8.87
CA ILE A 321 -12.68 -28.76 7.99
C ILE A 321 -13.51 -27.61 8.55
N CYS A 322 -13.82 -26.66 7.68
CA CYS A 322 -14.75 -25.60 7.99
C CYS A 322 -16.18 -26.16 7.94
N GLU A 323 -16.89 -26.14 9.07
CA GLU A 323 -18.27 -26.66 9.11
C GLU A 323 -19.22 -25.85 8.22
N ASN A 324 -18.93 -24.55 8.04
CA ASN A 324 -19.80 -23.59 7.35
C ASN A 324 -19.75 -23.67 5.82
N ASP A 325 -18.60 -24.01 5.24
CA ASP A 325 -18.41 -24.02 3.78
C ASP A 325 -17.67 -25.25 3.26
N LYS A 326 -17.48 -26.26 4.12
CA LYS A 326 -16.86 -27.55 3.81
C LYS A 326 -15.43 -27.44 3.24
N ARG A 327 -14.76 -26.29 3.35
CA ARG A 327 -13.35 -26.13 3.00
C ARG A 327 -12.49 -27.05 3.86
N ILE A 328 -11.55 -27.73 3.24
CA ILE A 328 -10.60 -28.63 3.89
C ILE A 328 -9.22 -27.98 3.84
N PHE A 329 -8.60 -27.82 5.00
CA PHE A 329 -7.18 -27.53 5.08
C PHE A 329 -6.46 -28.81 5.49
N LEU A 330 -5.57 -29.30 4.64
CA LEU A 330 -4.81 -30.52 4.86
C LEU A 330 -3.33 -30.19 4.74
N HIS A 331 -2.50 -30.73 5.63
CA HIS A 331 -1.06 -30.62 5.52
C HIS A 331 -0.33 -31.83 6.11
N THR A 332 0.90 -32.09 5.69
CA THR A 332 1.75 -33.12 6.29
C THR A 332 2.03 -32.80 7.77
N THR A 333 2.09 -33.82 8.64
CA THR A 333 2.51 -33.64 10.04
C THR A 333 3.95 -33.16 10.11
N ASN A 334 4.22 -32.19 10.99
CA ASN A 334 5.34 -31.25 10.96
C ASN A 334 5.29 -30.32 9.75
N TYR A 335 4.78 -29.12 9.97
CA TYR A 335 4.67 -28.08 8.96
C TYR A 335 6.07 -27.50 8.67
N GLN A 336 6.59 -27.76 7.47
CA GLN A 336 7.98 -27.42 7.15
C GLN A 336 8.15 -26.02 6.54
N CYS A 337 7.08 -25.43 6.02
CA CYS A 337 7.12 -24.11 5.41
C CYS A 337 7.22 -22.99 6.46
N ASN A 338 7.92 -21.91 6.10
CA ASN A 338 8.01 -20.69 6.90
C ASN A 338 6.76 -19.81 6.80
N ARG A 339 5.91 -20.03 5.78
CA ARG A 339 4.67 -19.30 5.52
C ARG A 339 3.49 -20.21 5.78
N LEU A 340 2.56 -19.78 6.63
CA LEU A 340 1.31 -20.50 6.92
C LEU A 340 0.12 -19.68 6.43
N SER A 341 -0.62 -20.20 5.47
CA SER A 341 -1.81 -19.55 4.92
C SER A 341 -3.08 -20.29 5.30
N LEU A 342 -3.96 -19.59 6.01
CA LEU A 342 -5.16 -20.15 6.61
C LEU A 342 -6.38 -19.50 5.97
N ARG A 343 -7.18 -20.28 5.23
CA ARG A 343 -8.43 -19.79 4.60
C ARG A 343 -9.71 -20.34 5.25
N SER A 344 -9.61 -21.23 6.23
CA SER A 344 -10.75 -21.93 6.83
C SER A 344 -10.84 -21.73 8.34
N LEU A 345 -12.00 -22.03 8.90
CA LEU A 345 -12.28 -22.02 10.34
C LEU A 345 -11.82 -23.34 10.99
N PHE A 346 -11.16 -23.29 12.16
CA PHE A 346 -10.51 -24.44 12.81
C PHE A 346 -11.10 -24.71 14.20
N HIS A 347 -12.27 -25.35 14.29
CA HIS A 347 -12.89 -25.52 15.60
C HIS A 347 -12.82 -26.94 16.22
N LYS A 348 -12.69 -28.04 15.46
CA LYS A 348 -12.89 -29.39 16.06
C LYS A 348 -11.76 -30.42 16.00
N ASN A 349 -10.91 -30.46 14.98
CA ASN A 349 -10.08 -31.65 14.73
C ASN A 349 -8.56 -31.46 14.82
N MET A 350 -8.04 -30.24 14.96
CA MET A 350 -6.61 -30.05 15.25
C MET A 350 -6.40 -30.02 16.76
N SER A 351 -5.60 -30.95 17.29
CA SER A 351 -5.36 -31.04 18.73
C SER A 351 -4.82 -29.71 19.25
N VAL A 352 -5.54 -29.08 20.18
CA VAL A 352 -5.05 -27.95 20.98
C VAL A 352 -4.14 -28.47 22.10
N GLN A 353 -3.20 -29.36 21.75
CA GLN A 353 -2.17 -29.77 22.68
C GLN A 353 -1.24 -28.57 22.86
N LYS A 354 -1.28 -27.96 24.05
CA LYS A 354 -0.25 -27.02 24.49
C LYS A 354 1.11 -27.72 24.30
N ASP A 355 2.02 -27.07 23.58
CA ASP A 355 3.35 -27.58 23.17
C ASP A 355 3.46 -28.52 21.96
N SER A 356 2.46 -28.53 21.09
CA SER A 356 2.65 -29.02 19.71
C SER A 356 3.83 -28.29 19.02
N HIS A 357 4.86 -29.04 18.62
CA HIS A 357 6.01 -28.55 17.84
C HIS A 357 5.72 -28.46 16.32
N VAL A 358 4.47 -28.65 15.92
CA VAL A 358 4.07 -28.81 14.52
C VAL A 358 4.37 -27.58 13.67
N TYR A 359 4.20 -26.37 14.22
CA TYR A 359 4.36 -25.10 13.50
C TYR A 359 5.62 -24.30 13.89
N ASN A 360 6.63 -24.96 14.48
CA ASN A 360 7.86 -24.29 14.95
C ASN A 360 8.64 -23.55 13.83
N LYS A 361 8.49 -23.97 12.57
CA LYS A 361 9.16 -23.34 11.42
C LYS A 361 8.40 -22.14 10.86
N VAL A 362 7.15 -21.95 11.24
CA VAL A 362 6.33 -20.83 10.76
C VAL A 362 6.91 -19.52 11.30
N ARG A 363 7.04 -18.56 10.38
CA ARG A 363 7.51 -17.18 10.62
C ARG A 363 6.49 -16.17 10.13
N HIS A 364 5.77 -16.46 9.05
CA HIS A 364 4.77 -15.56 8.49
C HIS A 364 3.42 -16.27 8.45
N ILE A 365 2.39 -15.64 9.01
CA ILE A 365 1.03 -16.16 9.01
C ILE A 365 0.14 -15.23 8.18
N HIS A 366 -0.56 -15.79 7.20
CA HIS A 366 -1.57 -15.08 6.43
C HIS A 366 -2.93 -15.74 6.65
N ILE A 367 -3.82 -15.03 7.33
CA ILE A 367 -5.20 -15.43 7.54
C ILE A 367 -6.07 -14.77 6.48
N TYR A 368 -6.74 -15.57 5.66
CA TYR A 368 -7.70 -15.11 4.66
C TYR A 368 -9.12 -15.40 5.12
N ASP A 369 -10.03 -14.46 4.89
CA ASP A 369 -11.46 -14.69 4.79
C ASP A 369 -12.12 -15.25 6.06
N THR A 370 -11.59 -14.90 7.23
CA THR A 370 -12.13 -15.38 8.52
C THR A 370 -13.23 -14.48 9.05
N ILE A 371 -14.33 -15.09 9.48
CA ILE A 371 -15.49 -14.43 10.08
C ILE A 371 -15.27 -14.20 11.59
N ALA A 372 -14.45 -15.04 12.24
CA ALA A 372 -14.13 -14.93 13.66
C ALA A 372 -12.63 -15.22 13.93
N LEU A 373 -11.90 -14.21 14.38
CA LEU A 373 -10.47 -14.32 14.75
C LEU A 373 -10.23 -15.36 15.85
N ALA A 374 -11.22 -15.51 16.76
CA ALA A 374 -11.26 -16.49 17.84
C ALA A 374 -10.84 -17.91 17.40
N GLU A 375 -11.20 -18.27 16.17
CA GLU A 375 -11.10 -19.63 15.63
C GLU A 375 -9.74 -19.95 15.00
N VAL A 376 -8.86 -18.94 14.85
CA VAL A 376 -7.48 -19.13 14.33
C VAL A 376 -6.44 -19.07 15.45
N PHE A 377 -6.81 -18.56 16.63
CA PHE A 377 -5.89 -18.44 17.78
C PHE A 377 -5.28 -19.78 18.19
N GLY A 378 -5.98 -20.90 18.06
CA GLY A 378 -5.44 -22.21 18.43
C GLY A 378 -4.20 -22.63 17.63
N ILE A 379 -4.11 -22.24 16.35
CA ILE A 379 -2.94 -22.49 15.50
C ILE A 379 -1.88 -21.40 15.74
N VAL A 380 -2.29 -20.14 15.87
CA VAL A 380 -1.37 -19.03 16.16
C VAL A 380 -0.64 -19.27 17.49
N GLN A 381 -1.30 -19.80 18.52
CA GLN A 381 -0.69 -20.16 19.81
C GLN A 381 0.39 -21.25 19.68
N GLN A 382 0.33 -22.10 18.66
CA GLN A 382 1.35 -23.13 18.40
C GLN A 382 2.55 -22.59 17.59
N CYS A 383 2.41 -21.40 16.99
CA CYS A 383 3.47 -20.76 16.23
C CYS A 383 4.34 -19.91 17.18
N LYS A 384 5.44 -20.47 17.70
CA LYS A 384 6.27 -19.81 18.73
C LYS A 384 7.14 -18.64 18.23
N PHE A 385 7.34 -18.53 16.92
CA PHE A 385 8.38 -17.65 16.34
C PHE A 385 7.85 -16.79 15.19
N VAL A 386 6.58 -16.41 15.25
CA VAL A 386 5.95 -15.57 14.22
C VAL A 386 6.62 -14.20 14.19
N LEU A 387 7.09 -13.80 13.01
CA LEU A 387 7.60 -12.48 12.68
C LEU A 387 6.46 -11.58 12.18
N ASP A 388 5.60 -12.10 11.30
CA ASP A 388 4.52 -11.33 10.67
C ASP A 388 3.17 -12.06 10.71
N LEU A 389 2.11 -11.32 11.01
CA LEU A 389 0.71 -11.79 11.00
C LEU A 389 -0.14 -10.84 10.14
N ILE A 390 -0.60 -11.35 9.00
CA ILE A 390 -1.48 -10.63 8.07
C ILE A 390 -2.87 -11.23 8.16
N ILE A 391 -3.87 -10.38 8.42
CA ILE A 391 -5.28 -10.78 8.47
C ILE A 391 -6.05 -10.06 7.37
N SER A 392 -6.37 -10.80 6.31
CA SER A 392 -7.21 -10.36 5.22
C SER A 392 -8.66 -10.69 5.55
N MET A 393 -9.42 -9.67 5.96
CA MET A 393 -10.85 -9.81 6.23
C MET A 393 -11.65 -9.58 4.94
N ARG A 394 -12.46 -10.57 4.55
CA ARG A 394 -13.49 -10.35 3.51
C ARG A 394 -14.56 -9.42 4.08
N THR A 395 -14.67 -8.22 3.55
CA THR A 395 -15.89 -7.43 3.64
C THR A 395 -16.94 -8.10 2.73
N LEU A 396 -17.73 -9.05 3.27
CA LEU A 396 -18.80 -9.71 2.51
C LEU A 396 -19.83 -8.69 2.02
N PRO A 397 -20.07 -8.54 0.70
CA PRO A 397 -21.36 -8.06 0.20
C PRO A 397 -22.42 -9.18 0.46
N PRO A 398 -23.73 -8.89 0.50
CA PRO A 398 -24.76 -9.85 0.79
C PRO A 398 -24.94 -10.74 -0.44
N ARG A 399 -25.27 -12.01 -0.18
CA ARG A 399 -25.45 -13.03 -1.20
C ARG A 399 -26.58 -12.66 -2.17
N ASN A 400 -26.32 -12.79 -3.47
CA ASN A 400 -26.98 -13.76 -4.35
C ASN A 400 -26.26 -13.85 -5.71
N GLN A 401 -26.11 -15.08 -6.19
CA GLN A 401 -25.34 -15.48 -7.39
C GLN A 401 -26.23 -15.52 -8.64
N VAL A 402 -25.71 -15.06 -9.80
CA VAL A 402 -25.89 -15.69 -11.13
C VAL A 402 -24.63 -15.37 -11.98
N PRO A 403 -24.08 -16.31 -12.79
CA PRO A 403 -22.70 -16.26 -13.28
C PRO A 403 -22.57 -15.82 -14.74
N VAL A 404 -21.83 -14.74 -15.06
CA VAL A 404 -21.40 -14.45 -16.45
C VAL A 404 -20.04 -13.70 -16.52
N LYS A 405 -19.14 -14.32 -17.29
CA LYS A 405 -17.96 -13.82 -18.06
C LYS A 405 -16.99 -12.85 -17.39
N THR A 406 -15.75 -13.34 -17.30
CA THR A 406 -14.48 -12.61 -17.24
C THR A 406 -14.55 -11.16 -17.74
N PRO A 407 -14.19 -10.16 -16.92
CA PRO A 407 -13.72 -8.91 -17.49
C PRO A 407 -12.38 -9.20 -18.15
N LYS A 408 -12.28 -8.78 -19.42
CA LYS A 408 -11.04 -8.58 -20.14
C LYS A 408 -10.10 -7.72 -19.29
N VAL A 409 -8.80 -7.92 -19.52
CA VAL A 409 -7.71 -6.92 -19.41
C VAL A 409 -8.20 -5.56 -18.90
N LEU A 410 -7.71 -5.10 -17.75
CA LEU A 410 -7.84 -3.69 -17.37
C LEU A 410 -7.38 -2.86 -18.57
N PRO A 411 -8.25 -2.08 -19.23
CA PRO A 411 -7.79 -1.11 -20.19
C PRO A 411 -6.86 -0.17 -19.44
N TYR A 412 -5.81 0.30 -20.12
CA TYR A 412 -5.25 1.61 -19.81
C TYR A 412 -6.42 2.56 -19.59
N LEU A 413 -6.53 3.13 -18.39
CA LEU A 413 -7.50 4.19 -18.10
C LEU A 413 -6.90 5.52 -18.58
N ASP A 414 -6.71 5.61 -19.89
CA ASP A 414 -6.75 6.89 -20.56
C ASP A 414 -8.24 7.26 -20.63
N ARG A 415 -8.65 8.33 -19.93
CA ARG A 415 -9.98 9.00 -19.89
C ARG A 415 -10.89 8.68 -18.69
N LEU A 416 -11.42 9.74 -18.07
CA LEU A 416 -12.44 9.65 -17.01
C LEU A 416 -13.83 9.36 -17.60
N ASP A 417 -14.18 8.07 -17.77
CA ASP A 417 -15.56 7.68 -18.11
C ASP A 417 -16.48 7.47 -16.87
N PHE A 418 -16.09 7.95 -15.67
CA PHE A 418 -16.90 7.71 -14.46
C PHE A 418 -18.13 8.63 -14.33
N LEU A 419 -18.19 9.72 -15.11
CA LEU A 419 -19.32 10.65 -15.12
C LEU A 419 -20.37 10.30 -16.20
N SER A 420 -20.03 9.48 -17.19
CA SER A 420 -21.00 9.01 -18.20
C SER A 420 -21.70 7.73 -17.74
N ILE A 421 -22.52 7.81 -16.69
CA ILE A 421 -23.65 6.87 -16.58
C ILE A 421 -24.77 7.46 -17.45
N GLN A 422 -24.69 7.22 -18.76
CA GLN A 422 -25.87 7.32 -19.61
C GLN A 422 -26.81 6.17 -19.23
N ASP A 423 -27.99 6.52 -18.73
CA ASP A 423 -29.15 5.64 -18.59
C ASP A 423 -29.57 5.10 -19.97
N HIS A 424 -28.86 4.10 -20.48
CA HIS A 424 -29.32 3.29 -21.60
C HIS A 424 -30.22 2.16 -21.08
N ASN A 425 -31.45 2.55 -20.69
CA ASN A 425 -32.69 1.76 -20.84
C ASN A 425 -33.89 2.61 -20.38
N MET A 426 -34.24 3.64 -21.16
CA MET A 426 -35.56 4.27 -21.14
C MET A 426 -36.04 4.41 -22.59
N SER A 427 -36.36 3.28 -23.21
CA SER A 427 -37.39 3.25 -24.25
C SER A 427 -38.57 2.49 -23.68
N ASP A 428 -39.70 3.19 -23.62
CA ASP A 428 -41.04 2.74 -23.24
C ASP A 428 -41.37 2.73 -21.73
N SER A 429 -41.46 3.93 -21.14
CA SER A 429 -42.70 4.38 -20.51
C SER A 429 -42.60 5.84 -20.09
N LYS A 430 -43.51 6.66 -20.61
CA LYS A 430 -43.75 8.01 -20.09
C LYS A 430 -44.34 7.88 -18.69
N SER A 431 -43.55 8.16 -17.66
CA SER A 431 -44.07 8.66 -16.39
C SER A 431 -43.13 9.74 -15.88
N GLU A 432 -43.60 10.99 -15.91
CA GLU A 432 -43.02 12.14 -15.23
C GLU A 432 -42.88 11.80 -13.74
N ALA A 433 -41.67 11.43 -13.32
CA ALA A 433 -41.29 11.50 -11.92
C ALA A 433 -40.59 12.84 -11.73
N ASN A 434 -41.29 13.82 -11.15
CA ASN A 434 -40.70 15.09 -10.75
C ASN A 434 -39.44 14.83 -9.90
N PRO A 435 -38.31 15.50 -10.18
CA PRO A 435 -37.13 15.41 -9.32
C PRO A 435 -37.51 15.86 -7.90
N THR A 436 -37.15 15.04 -6.92
CA THR A 436 -37.42 15.34 -5.51
C THR A 436 -36.68 16.65 -5.16
N PRO A 437 -37.34 17.66 -4.57
CA PRO A 437 -36.67 18.92 -4.26
C PRO A 437 -35.45 18.68 -3.38
N SER A 438 -34.33 19.32 -3.74
CA SER A 438 -33.08 19.27 -2.97
C SER A 438 -33.36 19.72 -1.54
N GLN A 439 -33.04 18.86 -0.57
CA GLN A 439 -33.22 19.17 0.85
C GLN A 439 -31.90 19.67 1.43
N LYS A 440 -31.96 20.62 2.37
CA LYS A 440 -30.80 21.02 3.17
C LYS A 440 -30.08 19.80 3.77
N PRO A 441 -28.76 19.63 3.55
CA PRO A 441 -28.03 18.47 4.00
C PRO A 441 -27.85 18.53 5.53
N ILE A 442 -27.90 17.36 6.18
CA ILE A 442 -27.92 17.24 7.64
C ILE A 442 -26.79 16.33 8.15
N PRO A 443 -26.28 16.56 9.38
CA PRO A 443 -25.32 15.66 9.99
C PRO A 443 -25.99 14.33 10.34
N LYS A 444 -25.40 13.22 9.90
CA LYS A 444 -25.88 11.86 10.18
C LYS A 444 -25.00 11.06 11.14
N ILE A 445 -23.71 11.39 11.26
CA ILE A 445 -22.75 10.67 12.11
C ILE A 445 -22.79 11.27 13.53
N LYS A 446 -23.65 10.73 14.40
CA LYS A 446 -23.87 11.27 15.76
C LYS A 446 -22.99 10.65 16.83
N ASP A 447 -22.48 9.45 16.58
CA ASP A 447 -21.64 8.70 17.52
C ASP A 447 -20.66 7.78 16.77
N ILE A 448 -19.67 7.26 17.49
CA ILE A 448 -18.57 6.47 16.93
C ILE A 448 -19.07 5.19 16.24
N SER A 449 -20.22 4.62 16.63
CA SER A 449 -20.73 3.39 16.00
C SER A 449 -21.12 3.60 14.54
N LEU A 450 -21.51 4.82 14.17
CA LEU A 450 -21.87 5.21 12.80
C LEU A 450 -20.66 5.44 11.90
N MET A 451 -19.43 5.42 12.44
CA MET A 451 -18.21 5.51 11.63
C MET A 451 -18.07 4.33 10.67
N LYS A 452 -18.59 3.15 11.02
CA LYS A 452 -18.61 2.01 10.10
C LYS A 452 -19.54 2.27 8.92
N ALA A 453 -20.75 2.75 9.18
CA ALA A 453 -21.72 3.10 8.14
C ALA A 453 -21.19 4.22 7.23
N TRP A 454 -20.48 5.20 7.80
CA TRP A 454 -19.77 6.22 7.03
C TRP A 454 -18.77 5.61 6.04
N LYS A 455 -17.86 4.74 6.50
CA LYS A 455 -16.85 4.11 5.64
C LYS A 455 -17.44 3.19 4.56
N GLU A 456 -18.63 2.65 4.79
CA GLU A 456 -19.36 1.79 3.85
C GLU A 456 -20.34 2.57 2.94
N SER A 457 -20.49 3.88 3.15
CA SER A 457 -21.44 4.72 2.42
C SER A 457 -21.00 5.02 0.99
N LYS A 458 -21.97 5.32 0.14
CA LYS A 458 -21.75 5.81 -1.23
C LYS A 458 -20.90 7.10 -1.22
N ALA A 459 -21.22 8.04 -0.33
CA ALA A 459 -20.49 9.29 -0.16
C ALA A 459 -18.99 9.07 0.12
N TYR A 460 -18.61 8.18 1.05
CA TYR A 460 -17.21 7.91 1.36
C TYR A 460 -16.43 7.40 0.14
N ARG A 461 -17.02 6.45 -0.61
CA ARG A 461 -16.41 5.90 -1.81
C ARG A 461 -16.25 6.94 -2.91
N GLU A 462 -17.30 7.72 -3.18
CA GLU A 462 -17.26 8.76 -4.20
C GLU A 462 -16.24 9.86 -3.85
N TYR A 463 -16.22 10.27 -2.59
CA TYR A 463 -15.29 11.28 -2.10
C TYR A 463 -13.82 10.84 -2.19
N THR A 464 -13.51 9.62 -1.77
CA THR A 464 -12.13 9.09 -1.89
C THR A 464 -11.67 8.98 -3.34
N LEU A 465 -12.53 8.53 -4.26
CA LEU A 465 -12.23 8.50 -5.69
C LEU A 465 -12.03 9.91 -6.27
N PHE A 466 -12.85 10.86 -5.87
CA PHE A 466 -12.74 12.26 -6.26
C PHE A 466 -11.40 12.87 -5.84
N VAL A 467 -11.02 12.73 -4.56
CA VAL A 467 -9.75 13.22 -4.04
C VAL A 467 -8.57 12.60 -4.78
N GLN A 468 -8.59 11.29 -5.03
CA GLN A 468 -7.56 10.59 -5.80
C GLN A 468 -7.49 11.07 -7.26
N SER A 469 -8.64 11.34 -7.88
CA SER A 469 -8.71 11.83 -9.26
C SER A 469 -8.10 13.22 -9.40
N LEU A 470 -8.47 14.15 -8.50
CA LEU A 470 -7.87 15.48 -8.46
C LEU A 470 -6.38 15.44 -8.09
N ASN A 471 -5.97 14.52 -7.21
CA ASN A 471 -4.56 14.33 -6.90
C ASN A 471 -3.76 13.95 -8.15
N ARG A 472 -4.28 13.03 -8.98
CA ARG A 472 -3.61 12.64 -10.23
C ARG A 472 -3.63 13.75 -11.29
N SER A 473 -4.69 14.55 -11.37
CA SER A 473 -4.83 15.56 -12.43
C SER A 473 -3.73 16.64 -12.36
N VAL A 474 -3.25 16.95 -11.15
CA VAL A 474 -2.23 17.99 -10.91
C VAL A 474 -0.80 17.48 -10.79
N HIS A 475 -0.58 16.21 -11.08
CA HIS A 475 0.74 15.60 -11.05
C HIS A 475 1.73 16.37 -11.93
N GLY A 476 2.81 16.90 -11.34
CA GLY A 476 3.80 17.72 -12.05
C GLY A 476 3.31 19.06 -12.59
N ARG A 477 2.18 19.60 -12.10
CA ARG A 477 1.57 20.86 -12.60
C ARG A 477 1.68 22.01 -11.62
N LYS A 478 1.93 23.22 -12.13
CA LYS A 478 1.98 24.46 -11.33
C LYS A 478 0.65 25.19 -11.34
N ASN A 479 0.38 25.96 -10.29
CA ASN A 479 -0.75 26.90 -10.25
C ASN A 479 -0.65 27.94 -11.38
N SER A 480 0.58 28.28 -11.81
CA SER A 480 0.82 29.20 -12.92
C SER A 480 0.54 28.61 -14.30
N ASP A 481 0.41 27.28 -14.41
CA ASP A 481 0.22 26.63 -15.72
C ASP A 481 -1.07 27.11 -16.38
N SER A 482 -1.01 27.20 -17.71
CA SER A 482 -2.17 27.48 -18.55
C SER A 482 -3.00 26.21 -18.66
N VAL A 483 -4.17 26.21 -18.03
CA VAL A 483 -5.15 25.12 -18.07
C VAL A 483 -6.50 25.66 -18.55
N PRO A 484 -7.33 24.85 -19.23
CA PRO A 484 -8.68 25.25 -19.60
C PRO A 484 -9.49 25.65 -18.36
N ILE A 485 -10.17 26.80 -18.43
CA ILE A 485 -11.06 27.29 -17.37
C ILE A 485 -12.44 27.42 -18.00
N SER A 486 -13.40 26.61 -17.53
CA SER A 486 -14.80 26.75 -17.95
C SER A 486 -15.43 28.03 -17.40
N SER A 487 -16.51 28.46 -18.05
CA SER A 487 -17.29 29.61 -17.58
C SER A 487 -17.82 29.41 -16.15
N THR A 488 -18.26 28.19 -15.82
CA THR A 488 -18.71 27.86 -14.46
C THR A 488 -17.59 28.01 -13.45
N LEU A 489 -16.39 27.48 -13.75
CA LEU A 489 -15.25 27.55 -12.84
C LEU A 489 -14.79 28.99 -12.61
N ASP A 490 -14.72 29.80 -13.66
CA ASP A 490 -14.38 31.22 -13.55
C ASP A 490 -15.39 31.98 -12.67
N LYS A 491 -16.69 31.71 -12.84
CA LYS A 491 -17.72 32.29 -11.99
C LYS A 491 -17.63 31.83 -10.53
N LEU A 492 -17.22 30.59 -10.26
CA LEU A 492 -16.97 30.10 -8.90
C LEU A 492 -15.75 30.79 -8.27
N ILE A 493 -14.71 31.09 -9.05
CA ILE A 493 -13.59 31.92 -8.60
C ILE A 493 -14.09 33.34 -8.26
N ASN A 494 -14.95 33.91 -9.10
CA ASN A 494 -15.57 35.21 -8.83
C ASN A 494 -16.48 35.21 -7.60
N LEU A 495 -17.17 34.10 -7.32
CA LEU A 495 -17.90 33.91 -6.06
C LEU A 495 -16.94 34.02 -4.86
N LEU A 496 -15.79 33.32 -4.89
CA LEU A 496 -14.79 33.43 -3.82
C LEU A 496 -14.22 34.86 -3.68
N ASN A 497 -14.05 35.59 -4.79
CA ASN A 497 -13.65 37.00 -4.76
C ASN A 497 -14.70 37.89 -4.10
N GLN A 498 -16.00 37.64 -4.31
CA GLN A 498 -17.06 38.38 -3.63
C GLN A 498 -17.06 38.08 -2.13
N LEU A 499 -16.92 36.81 -1.72
CA LEU A 499 -16.80 36.43 -0.30
C LEU A 499 -15.58 37.07 0.38
N ASP A 500 -14.47 37.19 -0.34
CA ASP A 500 -13.27 37.87 0.13
C ASP A 500 -13.49 39.37 0.34
N SER A 501 -14.25 40.03 -0.55
CA SER A 501 -14.62 41.44 -0.40
C SER A 501 -15.53 41.71 0.80
N PHE A 502 -16.21 40.69 1.33
CA PHE A 502 -17.01 40.84 2.54
C PHE A 502 -16.15 41.05 3.78
N ILE A 503 -14.88 40.59 3.77
CA ILE A 503 -13.94 40.81 4.87
C ILE A 503 -13.71 42.31 5.07
N ASP A 504 -13.57 43.07 3.98
CA ASP A 504 -13.41 44.54 4.03
C ASP A 504 -14.64 45.26 4.58
N GLN A 505 -15.81 44.65 4.42
CA GLN A 505 -17.08 45.18 4.89
C GLN A 505 -17.38 44.78 6.35
N CYS A 506 -16.63 43.82 6.88
CA CYS A 506 -16.74 43.32 8.25
C CYS A 506 -15.38 43.45 8.96
N PRO A 507 -14.88 44.68 9.20
CA PRO A 507 -13.55 44.87 9.79
C PRO A 507 -13.48 44.31 11.23
N PRO A 508 -12.30 43.84 11.67
CA PRO A 508 -12.13 43.28 13.02
C PRO A 508 -12.44 44.32 14.10
N LYS A 509 -13.11 43.88 15.17
CA LYS A 509 -13.58 44.75 16.27
C LYS A 509 -12.51 44.99 17.34
N GLY A 510 -11.42 44.21 17.34
CA GLY A 510 -10.26 44.42 18.22
C GLY A 510 -9.75 43.12 18.85
N ARG A 511 -8.54 43.16 19.43
CA ARG A 511 -7.90 41.96 20.00
C ARG A 511 -8.59 41.49 21.29
N SER A 512 -9.39 40.44 21.17
CA SER A 512 -9.70 39.50 22.24
C SER A 512 -8.58 38.46 22.36
N ARG A 513 -8.53 37.70 23.47
CA ARG A 513 -7.61 36.55 23.63
C ARG A 513 -7.96 35.35 22.73
N PHE A 514 -9.16 35.37 22.14
CA PHE A 514 -9.74 34.37 21.25
C PHE A 514 -10.15 35.04 19.94
N GLY A 515 -10.71 34.28 18.98
CA GLY A 515 -11.18 34.81 17.69
C GLY A 515 -12.04 36.08 17.78
N ASP A 516 -11.96 36.92 16.74
CA ASP A 516 -12.67 38.19 16.64
C ASP A 516 -14.15 37.97 16.31
N ALA A 517 -15.03 38.61 17.08
CA ALA A 517 -16.48 38.48 16.91
C ALA A 517 -17.01 39.02 15.58
N ALA A 518 -16.25 39.87 14.86
CA ALA A 518 -16.58 40.33 13.51
C ALA A 518 -16.67 39.18 12.50
N TYR A 519 -16.03 38.04 12.77
CA TYR A 519 -16.21 36.83 11.95
C TYR A 519 -17.66 36.36 11.91
N ARG A 520 -18.44 36.59 12.98
CA ARG A 520 -19.88 36.26 13.00
C ARG A 520 -20.66 37.12 12.02
N ASP A 521 -20.28 38.39 11.88
CA ASP A 521 -20.92 39.30 10.92
C ASP A 521 -20.57 38.87 9.48
N TRP A 522 -19.30 38.51 9.23
CA TRP A 522 -18.86 37.98 7.94
C TRP A 522 -19.58 36.66 7.59
N HIS A 523 -19.67 35.72 8.54
CA HIS A 523 -20.31 34.43 8.33
C HIS A 523 -21.83 34.56 8.13
N ALA A 524 -22.50 35.44 8.89
CA ALA A 524 -23.91 35.76 8.66
C ALA A 524 -24.14 36.37 7.27
N LYS A 525 -23.20 37.18 6.77
CA LYS A 525 -23.26 37.74 5.42
C LYS A 525 -23.04 36.67 4.34
N LEU A 526 -22.12 35.74 4.57
CA LEU A 526 -21.97 34.54 3.73
C LEU A 526 -23.31 33.80 3.63
N GLU A 527 -23.96 33.50 4.76
CA GLU A 527 -25.25 32.79 4.77
C GLU A 527 -26.39 33.54 4.06
N GLN A 528 -26.37 34.87 4.08
CA GLN A 528 -27.36 35.70 3.39
C GLN A 528 -27.14 35.77 1.87
N GLU A 529 -25.88 35.82 1.42
CA GLU A 529 -25.54 36.07 0.02
C GLU A 529 -25.22 34.81 -0.79
N SER A 530 -24.88 33.70 -0.12
CA SER A 530 -24.39 32.48 -0.78
C SER A 530 -25.37 31.89 -1.80
N GLU A 531 -26.67 31.91 -1.52
CA GLU A 531 -27.69 31.42 -2.47
C GLU A 531 -27.71 32.25 -3.76
N ARG A 532 -27.67 33.59 -3.63
CA ARG A 532 -27.61 34.52 -4.78
C ARG A 532 -26.34 34.25 -5.59
N LEU A 533 -25.19 34.15 -4.92
CA LEU A 533 -23.90 33.92 -5.56
C LEU A 533 -23.86 32.57 -6.31
N LEU A 534 -24.46 31.52 -5.74
CA LEU A 534 -24.59 30.22 -6.41
C LEU A 534 -25.49 30.30 -7.65
N LYS A 535 -26.61 31.03 -7.58
CA LYS A 535 -27.50 31.27 -8.75
C LYS A 535 -26.79 32.02 -9.88
N GLU A 536 -25.89 32.94 -9.55
CA GLU A 536 -25.08 33.67 -10.54
C GLU A 536 -23.98 32.81 -11.16
N ALA A 537 -23.37 31.94 -10.34
CA ALA A 537 -22.29 31.07 -10.76
C ALA A 537 -22.76 29.90 -11.64
N LEU A 538 -23.96 29.37 -11.38
CA LEU A 538 -24.50 28.17 -12.02
C LEU A 538 -25.60 28.49 -13.04
N LEU A 539 -25.68 27.67 -14.09
CA LEU A 539 -26.79 27.72 -15.05
C LEU A 539 -28.12 27.35 -14.38
N GLU A 540 -29.21 27.90 -14.90
CA GLU A 540 -30.57 27.75 -14.33
C GLU A 540 -31.01 26.29 -14.13
N GLN A 541 -30.57 25.38 -15.03
CA GLN A 541 -30.85 23.95 -14.92
C GLN A 541 -30.33 23.29 -13.62
N TYR A 542 -29.32 23.90 -12.98
CA TYR A 542 -28.73 23.42 -11.74
C TYR A 542 -29.33 24.08 -10.49
N HIS A 543 -30.22 25.08 -10.65
CA HIS A 543 -30.75 25.85 -9.51
C HIS A 543 -31.55 24.98 -8.53
N GLN A 544 -32.09 23.86 -9.00
CA GLN A 544 -32.77 22.87 -8.16
C GLN A 544 -31.87 22.24 -7.08
N TYR A 545 -30.54 22.28 -7.22
CA TYR A 545 -29.58 21.72 -6.26
C TYR A 545 -28.99 22.77 -5.30
N ILE A 546 -29.38 24.04 -5.43
CA ILE A 546 -28.73 25.13 -4.70
C ILE A 546 -28.90 25.00 -3.19
N GLU A 547 -30.06 24.56 -2.71
CA GLU A 547 -30.28 24.40 -1.27
C GLU A 547 -29.25 23.43 -0.66
N GLU A 548 -28.96 22.31 -1.33
CA GLU A 548 -27.95 21.36 -0.87
C GLU A 548 -26.52 21.87 -1.06
N LEU A 549 -26.20 22.46 -2.22
CA LEU A 549 -24.88 23.04 -2.49
C LEU A 549 -24.52 24.15 -1.47
N ASN A 550 -25.51 24.95 -1.10
CA ASN A 550 -25.36 26.03 -0.13
C ASN A 550 -24.96 25.50 1.27
N GLY A 551 -25.49 24.35 1.67
CA GLY A 551 -25.11 23.71 2.93
C GLY A 551 -23.62 23.41 3.01
N TYR A 552 -23.03 22.84 1.95
CA TYR A 552 -21.59 22.55 1.90
C TYR A 552 -20.76 23.83 1.78
N LEU A 553 -21.19 24.81 0.97
CA LEU A 553 -20.47 26.08 0.81
C LEU A 553 -20.41 26.87 2.13
N CYS A 554 -21.53 27.00 2.86
CA CYS A 554 -21.54 27.73 4.12
C CYS A 554 -20.71 27.06 5.23
N ASP A 555 -20.61 25.73 5.22
CA ASP A 555 -19.80 24.97 6.17
C ASP A 555 -18.30 24.94 5.79
N SER A 556 -17.93 25.47 4.62
CA SER A 556 -16.56 25.43 4.09
C SER A 556 -15.58 26.41 4.74
N PHE A 557 -16.04 27.36 5.55
CA PHE A 557 -15.24 28.52 5.98
C PHE A 557 -15.01 28.65 7.49
N GLY A 558 -15.46 27.67 8.29
CA GLY A 558 -15.27 27.66 9.74
C GLY A 558 -16.59 27.78 10.51
N ASN A 559 -16.53 27.72 11.84
CA ASN A 559 -17.72 27.79 12.69
C ASN A 559 -17.91 29.18 13.33
N SER A 560 -19.02 29.85 13.06
CA SER A 560 -19.32 31.19 13.60
C SER A 560 -19.52 31.25 15.11
N THR A 561 -19.95 30.15 15.74
CA THR A 561 -20.11 30.12 17.20
C THR A 561 -18.76 29.99 17.88
N ARG A 562 -17.96 29.00 17.47
CA ARG A 562 -16.66 28.66 18.06
C ARG A 562 -15.52 29.55 17.60
N LEU A 563 -15.71 30.28 16.50
CA LEU A 563 -14.68 31.12 15.87
C LEU A 563 -13.43 30.30 15.49
N ASP A 564 -13.66 29.09 15.00
CA ASP A 564 -12.62 28.14 14.62
C ASP A 564 -12.73 27.68 13.15
N TYR A 565 -11.63 27.17 12.62
CA TYR A 565 -11.53 26.58 11.28
C TYR A 565 -10.59 25.35 11.34
N GLY A 566 -10.80 24.36 10.48
CA GLY A 566 -9.94 23.19 10.41
C GLY A 566 -10.30 22.27 9.23
N THR A 567 -9.71 21.08 9.23
CA THR A 567 -9.77 20.12 8.10
C THR A 567 -11.18 19.60 7.79
N GLY A 568 -12.12 19.67 8.74
CA GLY A 568 -13.54 19.38 8.48
C GLY A 568 -14.21 20.39 7.56
N HIS A 569 -13.83 21.67 7.67
CA HIS A 569 -14.33 22.74 6.80
C HIS A 569 -13.67 22.69 5.42
N GLU A 570 -12.38 22.35 5.36
CA GLU A 570 -11.69 22.04 4.09
C GLU A 570 -12.36 20.85 3.36
N LEU A 571 -12.72 19.80 4.10
CA LEU A 571 -13.48 18.66 3.60
C LEU A 571 -14.87 19.09 3.06
N ALA A 572 -15.58 19.98 3.74
CA ALA A 572 -16.86 20.51 3.26
C ALA A 572 -16.71 21.23 1.91
N PHE A 573 -15.63 21.98 1.70
CA PHE A 573 -15.37 22.62 0.41
C PHE A 573 -15.08 21.62 -0.70
N ALA A 574 -14.32 20.57 -0.39
CA ALA A 574 -14.08 19.48 -1.33
C ALA A 574 -15.38 18.70 -1.67
N LEU A 575 -16.29 18.52 -0.69
CA LEU A 575 -17.62 17.94 -0.93
C LEU A 575 -18.50 18.85 -1.78
N PHE A 576 -18.43 20.17 -1.60
CA PHE A 576 -19.09 21.14 -2.46
C PHE A 576 -18.64 20.99 -3.93
N ILE A 577 -17.34 20.89 -4.17
CA ILE A 577 -16.81 20.67 -5.52
C ILE A 577 -17.24 19.31 -6.08
N LEU A 578 -17.20 18.25 -5.25
CA LEU A 578 -17.70 16.93 -5.66
C LEU A 578 -19.16 17.02 -6.12
N CYS A 579 -20.03 17.71 -5.37
CA CYS A 579 -21.42 17.91 -5.77
C CYS A 579 -21.56 18.61 -7.12
N LEU A 580 -20.73 19.63 -7.39
CA LEU A 580 -20.70 20.31 -8.70
C LEU A 580 -20.27 19.37 -9.84
N CYS A 581 -19.32 18.47 -9.59
CA CYS A 581 -18.94 17.44 -10.57
C CYS A 581 -20.07 16.41 -10.77
N LYS A 582 -20.78 16.02 -9.71
CA LYS A 582 -21.87 15.03 -9.77
C LYS A 582 -23.08 15.51 -10.56
N ILE A 583 -23.34 16.81 -10.55
CA ILE A 583 -24.39 17.43 -11.38
C ILE A 583 -23.84 17.90 -12.74
N GLU A 584 -22.59 17.57 -13.07
CA GLU A 584 -21.91 17.94 -14.31
C GLU A 584 -21.81 19.45 -14.57
N ALA A 585 -21.95 20.28 -13.52
CA ALA A 585 -21.69 21.72 -13.61
C ALA A 585 -20.19 22.01 -13.77
N LEU A 586 -19.36 21.12 -13.23
CA LEU A 586 -17.93 21.00 -13.53
C LEU A 586 -17.68 19.62 -14.15
N THR A 587 -16.80 19.56 -15.14
CA THR A 587 -16.56 18.35 -15.92
C THR A 587 -15.13 17.85 -15.74
N GLU A 588 -14.81 16.72 -16.38
CA GLU A 588 -13.45 16.19 -16.43
C GLU A 588 -12.41 17.24 -16.86
N GLN A 589 -12.77 18.09 -17.84
CA GLN A 589 -11.87 19.11 -18.38
C GLN A 589 -11.46 20.15 -17.33
N ASP A 590 -12.27 20.33 -16.29
CA ASP A 590 -12.01 21.25 -15.19
C ASP A 590 -11.09 20.65 -14.12
N SER A 591 -10.78 19.34 -14.15
CA SER A 591 -10.08 18.62 -13.07
C SER A 591 -8.76 19.25 -12.64
N GLN A 592 -8.01 19.86 -13.56
CA GLN A 592 -6.78 20.59 -13.23
C GLN A 592 -7.08 21.98 -12.67
N ALA A 593 -7.96 22.73 -13.32
CA ALA A 593 -8.33 24.09 -12.90
C ALA A 593 -9.03 24.11 -11.53
N ILE A 594 -9.75 23.05 -11.17
CA ILE A 594 -10.37 22.87 -9.85
C ILE A 594 -9.32 23.01 -8.74
N VAL A 595 -8.18 22.35 -8.89
CA VAL A 595 -7.13 22.37 -7.87
C VAL A 595 -6.23 23.60 -8.03
N LEU A 596 -5.72 23.81 -9.25
CA LEU A 596 -4.68 24.81 -9.54
C LEU A 596 -5.19 26.26 -9.47
N LYS A 597 -6.50 26.48 -9.63
CA LYS A 597 -7.12 27.82 -9.66
C LYS A 597 -8.18 27.98 -8.57
N LEU A 598 -9.23 27.16 -8.58
CA LEU A 598 -10.37 27.32 -7.66
C LEU A 598 -9.97 27.01 -6.21
N PHE A 599 -9.33 25.87 -5.96
CA PHE A 599 -8.89 25.50 -4.62
C PHE A 599 -7.74 26.38 -4.12
N ALA A 600 -6.79 26.74 -5.00
CA ALA A 600 -5.76 27.74 -4.67
C ALA A 600 -6.39 29.06 -4.17
N ARG A 601 -7.40 29.56 -4.87
CA ARG A 601 -8.12 30.79 -4.48
C ARG A 601 -8.88 30.65 -3.16
N TYR A 602 -9.47 29.48 -2.92
CA TYR A 602 -10.12 29.14 -1.65
C TYR A 602 -9.15 29.23 -0.48
N LEU A 603 -7.94 28.67 -0.61
CA LEU A 603 -6.92 28.74 0.44
C LEU A 603 -6.53 30.19 0.76
N ASP A 604 -6.42 31.06 -0.24
CA ASP A 604 -6.10 32.47 -0.02
C ASP A 604 -7.19 33.20 0.78
N LEU A 605 -8.46 32.91 0.49
CA LEU A 605 -9.59 33.42 1.27
C LEU A 605 -9.53 32.90 2.72
N CYS A 606 -9.35 31.59 2.92
CA CYS A 606 -9.24 30.99 4.26
C CYS A 606 -8.08 31.59 5.07
N ARG A 607 -6.90 31.76 4.47
CA ARG A 607 -5.74 32.40 5.12
C ARG A 607 -6.00 33.84 5.51
N ARG A 608 -6.78 34.59 4.72
CA ARG A 608 -7.18 35.96 5.07
C ARG A 608 -8.19 35.97 6.20
N LEU A 609 -9.17 35.08 6.22
CA LEU A 609 -10.12 34.93 7.33
C LEU A 609 -9.40 34.59 8.64
N GLN A 610 -8.52 33.59 8.60
CA GLN A 610 -7.72 33.14 9.74
C GLN A 610 -6.89 34.29 10.34
N ARG A 611 -6.21 35.09 9.50
CA ARG A 611 -5.40 36.23 9.95
C ARG A 611 -6.22 37.43 10.42
N THR A 612 -7.30 37.77 9.69
CA THR A 612 -8.09 38.97 9.97
C THR A 612 -8.91 38.81 11.25
N TYR A 613 -9.46 37.61 11.46
CA TYR A 613 -10.33 37.33 12.59
C TYR A 613 -9.71 36.44 13.65
N TYR A 614 -8.42 36.10 13.56
CA TYR A 614 -7.70 35.30 14.57
C TYR A 614 -8.42 33.97 14.88
N LEU A 615 -8.89 33.27 13.84
CA LEU A 615 -9.66 32.03 14.01
C LEU A 615 -8.84 30.95 14.68
N GLU A 616 -9.45 30.21 15.61
CA GLU A 616 -8.77 29.13 16.32
C GLU A 616 -8.67 27.86 15.44
N PRO A 617 -7.61 27.05 15.60
CA PRO A 617 -7.53 25.73 14.97
C PRO A 617 -8.58 24.76 15.55
N ALA A 618 -9.49 24.28 14.71
CA ALA A 618 -10.51 23.30 15.09
C ALA A 618 -9.90 21.90 15.16
N GLY A 619 -9.81 21.33 16.36
CA GLY A 619 -9.34 19.95 16.56
C GLY A 619 -7.83 19.74 16.46
N SER A 620 -7.02 20.81 16.42
CA SER A 620 -5.55 20.71 16.42
C SER A 620 -5.04 20.08 17.71
N LYS A 621 -4.00 19.23 17.58
CA LYS A 621 -3.25 18.62 18.69
C LYS A 621 -1.92 19.34 18.95
N GLY A 622 -1.77 20.57 18.47
CA GLY A 622 -0.51 21.31 18.49
C GLY A 622 0.52 20.67 17.56
N GLN A 623 1.77 20.54 18.01
CA GLN A 623 2.91 20.09 17.20
C GLN A 623 2.72 18.71 16.52
N TRP A 624 1.82 17.86 17.02
CA TRP A 624 1.61 16.48 16.56
C TRP A 624 0.59 16.31 15.43
N CYS A 625 -0.01 17.40 14.95
CA CYS A 625 -0.84 17.38 13.74
C CYS A 625 -0.01 17.76 12.51
N LEU A 626 -0.57 17.55 11.30
CA LEU A 626 0.10 17.91 10.06
C LEU A 626 0.23 19.44 9.94
N ASP A 627 -0.89 20.13 10.09
CA ASP A 627 -1.03 21.59 10.10
C ASP A 627 -2.25 21.94 10.97
N ASP A 628 -2.28 23.19 11.45
CA ASP A 628 -3.35 23.66 12.33
C ASP A 628 -4.72 23.71 11.62
N TYR A 629 -4.74 23.97 10.31
CA TYR A 629 -5.97 24.25 9.58
C TYR A 629 -6.23 23.32 8.40
N GLN A 630 -5.20 22.99 7.61
CA GLN A 630 -5.35 22.39 6.28
C GLN A 630 -4.70 21.01 6.15
N PHE A 631 -5.18 20.20 5.19
CA PHE A 631 -4.54 18.95 4.81
C PHE A 631 -4.38 18.82 3.29
N LEU A 632 -5.45 19.07 2.52
CA LEU A 632 -5.46 18.91 1.06
C LEU A 632 -4.36 19.69 0.30
N PRO A 633 -3.87 20.90 0.69
CA PRO A 633 -2.75 21.52 -0.01
C PRO A 633 -1.45 20.72 0.11
N PHE A 634 -1.25 19.95 1.17
CA PHE A 634 -0.09 19.05 1.29
C PHE A 634 -0.25 17.80 0.43
N LEU A 635 -1.48 17.26 0.37
CA LEU A 635 -1.78 16.13 -0.52
C LEU A 635 -1.64 16.53 -1.98
N TRP A 636 -2.45 17.45 -2.48
CA TRP A 636 -2.40 17.85 -3.89
C TRP A 636 -1.11 18.59 -4.25
N GLY A 637 -0.55 19.37 -3.34
CA GLY A 637 0.73 20.05 -3.57
C GLY A 637 1.93 19.11 -3.64
N SER A 638 1.94 17.99 -2.92
CA SER A 638 2.99 16.98 -3.10
C SER A 638 2.86 16.25 -4.45
N SER A 639 1.65 16.13 -5.00
CA SER A 639 1.44 15.65 -6.37
C SER A 639 2.00 16.63 -7.41
N GLN A 640 1.77 17.95 -7.23
CA GLN A 640 2.37 18.98 -8.10
C GLN A 640 3.91 18.91 -8.16
N LEU A 641 4.54 18.46 -7.08
CA LEU A 641 5.99 18.37 -6.92
C LEU A 641 6.54 16.98 -7.29
N THR A 642 5.69 16.03 -7.66
CA THR A 642 6.12 14.71 -8.14
C THR A 642 6.53 14.79 -9.62
N ASP A 643 7.54 14.01 -10.01
CA ASP A 643 8.15 13.94 -11.34
C ASP A 643 8.65 15.30 -11.87
N ASP A 644 9.95 15.58 -11.68
CA ASP A 644 10.64 16.83 -12.08
C ASP A 644 10.24 18.09 -11.28
N GLY A 645 9.80 17.93 -10.02
CA GLY A 645 9.63 19.05 -9.09
C GLY A 645 10.93 19.88 -8.94
N PRO A 646 10.85 21.22 -8.84
CA PRO A 646 12.04 22.10 -8.82
C PRO A 646 12.88 21.98 -7.55
N ILE A 647 12.39 21.22 -6.56
CA ILE A 647 12.97 21.06 -5.24
C ILE A 647 12.69 19.64 -4.72
N GLU A 648 13.50 19.16 -3.79
CA GLU A 648 13.29 17.96 -2.99
C GLU A 648 12.43 18.27 -1.73
N PRO A 649 11.80 17.26 -1.09
CA PRO A 649 11.00 17.46 0.13
C PRO A 649 11.74 18.20 1.24
N LYS A 650 13.03 17.93 1.41
CA LYS A 650 13.87 18.58 2.45
C LYS A 650 14.03 20.07 2.23
N GLN A 651 13.98 20.52 0.99
CA GLN A 651 14.11 21.92 0.61
C GLN A 651 12.79 22.69 0.80
N ALA A 652 11.65 21.99 0.95
CA ALA A 652 10.34 22.62 1.09
C ALA A 652 10.21 23.52 2.34
N ILE A 653 10.96 23.22 3.40
CA ILE A 653 10.96 23.97 4.67
C ILE A 653 12.02 25.09 4.71
N ASP A 654 12.80 25.27 3.64
CA ASP A 654 13.80 26.32 3.54
C ASP A 654 13.23 27.58 2.88
N GLU A 655 13.39 28.71 3.56
CA GLU A 655 12.84 30.02 3.18
C GLU A 655 13.16 30.43 1.76
N ARG A 656 14.35 30.06 1.26
CA ARG A 656 14.77 30.40 -0.09
C ARG A 656 13.84 29.80 -1.15
N PHE A 657 13.34 28.59 -0.91
CA PHE A 657 12.52 27.87 -1.87
C PHE A 657 11.05 28.20 -1.70
N TYR A 658 10.50 28.13 -0.48
CA TYR A 658 9.07 28.38 -0.32
C TYR A 658 8.69 29.83 -0.58
N ARG A 659 9.58 30.81 -0.37
CA ARG A 659 9.30 32.21 -0.67
C ARG A 659 9.12 32.45 -2.18
N ASP A 660 9.97 31.83 -2.98
CA ASP A 660 10.04 32.07 -4.42
C ASP A 660 9.04 31.19 -5.20
N LEU A 661 8.67 30.04 -4.65
CA LEU A 661 7.82 29.04 -5.32
C LEU A 661 6.40 28.91 -4.72
N SER A 662 6.06 29.63 -3.64
CA SER A 662 4.76 29.51 -2.94
C SER A 662 3.55 29.77 -3.83
N ASN A 663 3.70 30.60 -4.86
CA ASN A 663 2.60 30.96 -5.75
C ASN A 663 2.28 29.82 -6.72
N ASP A 664 3.29 29.01 -7.08
CA ASP A 664 3.17 27.95 -8.08
C ASP A 664 2.79 26.60 -7.46
N TYR A 665 3.10 26.36 -6.19
CA TYR A 665 2.93 25.07 -5.54
C TYR A 665 2.15 25.19 -4.22
N LEU A 666 1.02 24.49 -4.12
CA LEU A 666 0.13 24.51 -2.95
C LEU A 666 0.86 24.12 -1.66
N TYR A 667 1.74 23.12 -1.74
CA TYR A 667 2.54 22.65 -0.60
C TYR A 667 3.40 23.79 -0.05
N LEU A 668 4.10 24.52 -0.92
CA LEU A 668 5.00 25.60 -0.53
C LEU A 668 4.24 26.84 -0.09
N GLY A 669 3.08 27.11 -0.68
CA GLY A 669 2.14 28.11 -0.17
C GLY A 669 1.69 27.82 1.26
N ALA A 670 1.44 26.54 1.59
CA ALA A 670 1.09 26.14 2.95
C ALA A 670 2.28 26.27 3.93
N ILE A 671 3.48 25.84 3.54
CA ILE A 671 4.70 26.01 4.36
C ILE A 671 5.01 27.49 4.61
N LYS A 672 4.89 28.33 3.58
CA LYS A 672 5.07 29.78 3.72
C LYS A 672 4.09 30.36 4.74
N TYR A 673 2.80 29.99 4.64
CA TYR A 673 1.79 30.45 5.58
C TYR A 673 2.10 30.05 7.02
N ILE A 674 2.53 28.80 7.26
CA ILE A 674 2.95 28.33 8.60
C ILE A 674 4.06 29.22 9.17
N ASN A 675 5.09 29.51 8.37
CA ASN A 675 6.22 30.35 8.80
C ASN A 675 5.85 31.83 8.99
N GLU A 676 4.75 32.30 8.39
CA GLU A 676 4.24 33.66 8.64
C GLU A 676 3.46 33.76 9.97
N VAL A 677 2.80 32.68 10.40
CA VAL A 677 1.90 32.71 11.58
C VAL A 677 2.49 32.05 12.83
N LYS A 678 3.48 31.16 12.69
CA LYS A 678 4.18 30.52 13.81
C LYS A 678 5.58 31.12 13.96
N THR A 679 6.04 31.19 15.21
CA THR A 679 7.38 31.68 15.55
C THR A 679 8.23 30.57 16.15
N GLY A 680 9.54 30.68 15.96
CA GLY A 680 10.51 29.69 16.42
C GLY A 680 10.97 28.71 15.33
N PRO A 681 11.82 27.74 15.67
CA PRO A 681 12.32 26.76 14.71
C PRO A 681 11.20 25.85 14.18
N PHE A 682 11.21 25.58 12.87
CA PHE A 682 10.16 24.78 12.22
C PHE A 682 9.93 23.40 12.85
N PHE A 683 11.00 22.73 13.29
CA PHE A 683 10.89 21.41 13.93
C PHE A 683 10.19 21.46 15.31
N GLU A 684 10.15 22.61 15.98
CA GLU A 684 9.51 22.78 17.29
C GLU A 684 8.00 23.04 17.18
N HIS A 685 7.53 23.69 16.11
CA HIS A 685 6.11 24.02 15.98
C HIS A 685 5.38 23.20 14.91
N SER A 686 6.12 22.48 14.05
CA SER A 686 5.62 21.68 12.93
C SER A 686 6.43 20.39 12.74
N SER A 687 6.59 19.58 13.80
CA SER A 687 7.45 18.39 13.78
C SER A 687 7.02 17.35 12.74
N THR A 688 5.72 17.13 12.55
CA THR A 688 5.22 16.19 11.54
C THR A 688 5.67 16.57 10.13
N LEU A 689 5.52 17.85 9.75
CA LEU A 689 5.99 18.34 8.45
C LEU A 689 7.52 18.35 8.35
N TYR A 690 8.21 18.58 9.46
CA TYR A 690 9.66 18.46 9.53
C TYR A 690 10.13 17.02 9.27
N ASP A 691 9.48 16.03 9.89
CA ASP A 691 9.78 14.61 9.65
C ASP A 691 9.47 14.21 8.21
N ILE A 692 8.34 14.68 7.66
CA ILE A 692 7.95 14.47 6.26
C ILE A 692 8.96 15.10 5.29
N SER A 693 9.56 16.24 5.63
CA SER A 693 10.61 16.86 4.81
C SER A 693 11.86 15.97 4.68
N ASN A 694 12.06 15.00 5.58
CA ASN A 694 13.16 14.02 5.49
C ASN A 694 12.83 12.80 4.61
N VAL A 695 11.61 12.73 4.05
CA VAL A 695 11.28 11.72 3.05
C VAL A 695 11.99 12.05 1.75
N ALA A 696 12.57 11.02 1.13
CA ALA A 696 13.34 11.08 -0.10
C ALA A 696 12.61 11.76 -1.27
N HIS A 697 11.41 11.26 -1.59
CA HIS A 697 10.70 11.60 -2.83
C HIS A 697 9.33 12.20 -2.58
N TRP A 698 8.96 13.20 -3.38
CA TRP A 698 7.60 13.74 -3.40
C TRP A 698 6.53 12.69 -3.71
N SER A 699 6.84 11.69 -4.54
CA SER A 699 5.94 10.56 -4.80
C SER A 699 5.62 9.77 -3.51
N LYS A 700 6.63 9.52 -2.67
CA LYS A 700 6.45 8.84 -1.37
C LYS A 700 5.76 9.76 -0.35
N VAL A 701 6.05 11.07 -0.36
CA VAL A 701 5.30 12.06 0.42
C VAL A 701 3.82 12.01 0.03
N ASN A 702 3.49 12.06 -1.26
CA ASN A 702 2.11 12.05 -1.75
C ASN A 702 1.36 10.77 -1.38
N GLN A 703 1.99 9.60 -1.55
CA GLN A 703 1.42 8.32 -1.11
C GLN A 703 1.18 8.28 0.41
N GLY A 704 2.12 8.82 1.19
CA GLY A 704 1.99 8.96 2.64
C GLY A 704 0.84 9.90 3.03
N MET A 705 0.75 11.07 2.38
CA MET A 705 -0.31 12.05 2.58
C MET A 705 -1.69 11.46 2.29
N LEU A 706 -1.83 10.66 1.24
CA LEU A 706 -3.12 10.05 0.90
C LEU A 706 -3.58 9.07 1.99
N LYS A 707 -2.67 8.22 2.49
CA LYS A 707 -2.97 7.30 3.60
C LYS A 707 -3.29 8.06 4.89
N MET A 708 -2.49 9.09 5.19
CA MET A 708 -2.67 9.91 6.38
C MET A 708 -3.97 10.71 6.31
N TYR A 709 -4.39 11.19 5.14
CA TYR A 709 -5.68 11.89 4.95
C TYR A 709 -6.86 10.99 5.31
N TYR A 710 -6.82 9.72 4.90
CA TYR A 710 -7.86 8.76 5.29
C TYR A 710 -7.88 8.54 6.80
N GLY A 711 -6.73 8.26 7.41
CA GLY A 711 -6.64 7.95 8.84
C GLY A 711 -6.85 9.13 9.79
N GLU A 712 -6.47 10.33 9.37
CA GLU A 712 -6.43 11.55 10.20
C GLU A 712 -7.52 12.57 9.88
N VAL A 713 -8.21 12.44 8.74
CA VAL A 713 -9.38 13.29 8.41
C VAL A 713 -10.64 12.45 8.28
N LEU A 714 -10.72 11.56 7.30
CA LEU A 714 -11.97 10.85 6.98
C LEU A 714 -12.40 9.83 8.04
N ASP A 715 -11.43 9.16 8.66
CA ASP A 715 -11.66 8.11 9.66
C ASP A 715 -11.68 8.63 11.10
N LYS A 716 -11.53 9.94 11.30
CA LYS A 716 -11.61 10.55 12.62
C LYS A 716 -13.03 11.01 12.91
N PHE A 717 -13.67 10.35 13.87
CA PHE A 717 -15.01 10.72 14.35
C PHE A 717 -15.17 12.22 14.68
N PRO A 718 -14.23 12.89 15.39
CA PRO A 718 -14.37 14.32 15.69
C PRO A 718 -14.52 15.23 14.46
N ILE A 719 -14.01 14.79 13.31
CA ILE A 719 -14.14 15.49 12.02
C ILE A 719 -15.38 14.98 11.29
N ALA A 720 -15.51 13.66 11.14
CA ALA A 720 -16.58 13.03 10.38
C ALA A 720 -17.99 13.34 10.93
N GLN A 721 -18.14 13.57 12.24
CA GLN A 721 -19.43 13.95 12.85
C GLN A 721 -20.04 15.24 12.29
N HIS A 722 -19.22 16.10 11.68
CA HIS A 722 -19.65 17.37 11.10
C HIS A 722 -20.02 17.27 9.62
N ILE A 723 -19.78 16.13 8.97
CA ILE A 723 -20.12 15.92 7.55
C ILE A 723 -21.64 15.99 7.37
N LEU A 724 -22.07 16.85 6.45
CA LEU A 724 -23.46 16.98 6.04
C LEU A 724 -23.80 15.96 4.95
N PHE A 725 -25.01 15.44 4.98
CA PHE A 725 -25.49 14.44 4.01
C PHE A 725 -26.83 14.89 3.41
N GLY A 726 -26.93 14.83 2.09
CA GLY A 726 -28.11 15.17 1.31
C GLY A 726 -28.37 14.17 0.19
N ASN A 727 -28.97 14.62 -0.91
CA ASN A 727 -29.27 13.78 -2.07
C ASN A 727 -28.00 13.49 -2.89
N LEU A 728 -27.13 14.49 -3.03
CA LEU A 728 -25.87 14.36 -3.76
C LEU A 728 -24.81 13.61 -2.94
N ILE A 729 -24.73 13.87 -1.62
CA ILE A 729 -23.83 13.15 -0.70
C ILE A 729 -24.65 12.17 0.15
N SER A 730 -24.81 10.94 -0.36
CA SER A 730 -25.64 9.92 0.28
C SER A 730 -24.86 9.11 1.33
N PHE A 731 -25.42 9.05 2.54
CA PHE A 731 -24.98 8.17 3.64
C PHE A 731 -25.43 6.72 3.46
N ASP A 732 -26.19 6.42 2.41
CA ASP A 732 -26.68 5.08 2.15
C ASP A 732 -25.51 4.17 1.76
N PRO A 733 -25.58 2.87 2.13
CA PRO A 733 -24.56 1.92 1.72
C PRO A 733 -24.52 1.82 0.19
N VAL A 734 -23.34 1.55 -0.36
CA VAL A 734 -23.20 1.29 -1.80
C VAL A 734 -24.17 0.15 -2.20
N PRO A 735 -25.10 0.37 -3.16
CA PRO A 735 -26.02 -0.66 -3.61
C PRO A 735 -25.23 -1.90 -4.04
N LYS A 736 -25.60 -3.05 -3.50
CA LYS A 736 -25.02 -4.33 -3.92
C LYS A 736 -25.70 -4.69 -5.24
N SER A 737 -25.05 -4.33 -6.36
CA SER A 737 -25.59 -4.53 -7.70
C SER A 737 -26.16 -5.94 -7.87
N SER A 738 -27.47 -6.01 -8.11
CA SER A 738 -28.19 -7.20 -8.55
C SER A 738 -27.62 -7.67 -9.89
N GLY A 739 -27.25 -8.95 -9.96
CA GLY A 739 -26.75 -9.58 -11.18
C GLY A 739 -27.85 -9.79 -12.21
N GLU A 740 -28.05 -8.82 -13.10
CA GLU A 740 -28.72 -9.05 -14.39
C GLU A 740 -27.69 -8.96 -15.52
N GLY A 741 -27.55 -10.08 -16.25
CA GLY A 741 -26.56 -10.25 -17.30
C GLY A 741 -26.87 -9.39 -18.53
N LEU A 742 -25.86 -8.61 -18.95
CA LEU A 742 -25.75 -8.02 -20.29
C LEU A 742 -25.57 -9.15 -21.34
N PHE A 743 -26.63 -9.85 -21.75
CA PHE A 743 -26.83 -10.47 -23.08
C PHE A 743 -28.25 -11.09 -23.14
N LYS A 744 -29.22 -10.40 -23.76
CA LYS A 744 -30.49 -11.03 -24.19
C LYS A 744 -30.18 -12.00 -25.34
N LYS A 745 -30.58 -13.27 -25.21
CA LYS A 745 -30.64 -14.21 -26.33
C LYS A 745 -31.61 -13.66 -27.41
N PRO A 746 -31.30 -13.79 -28.71
CA PRO A 746 -32.27 -13.47 -29.75
C PRO A 746 -33.42 -14.50 -29.70
N ALA A 747 -34.64 -14.01 -29.93
CA ALA A 747 -35.85 -14.82 -30.01
C ALA A 747 -35.75 -15.84 -31.17
N PRO A 748 -36.36 -17.03 -31.04
CA PRO A 748 -36.42 -17.97 -32.14
C PRO A 748 -37.31 -17.38 -33.25
N VAL A 749 -36.72 -17.28 -34.45
CA VAL A 749 -37.45 -16.99 -35.68
C VAL A 749 -38.38 -18.18 -35.94
N VAL A 750 -39.68 -17.93 -35.86
CA VAL A 750 -40.69 -18.78 -36.47
C VAL A 750 -40.67 -18.47 -37.96
N SER A 751 -40.19 -19.41 -38.77
CA SER A 751 -40.47 -19.45 -40.20
C SER A 751 -41.47 -20.57 -40.47
N GLN A 752 -42.55 -20.23 -41.18
CA GLN A 752 -43.33 -21.17 -41.98
C GLN A 752 -42.44 -21.94 -42.95
#